data_AF-A0A1B6MKC5-F1
#
_entry.id   AF-A0A1B6MKC5-F1
#
_cell.length_a   1.000
_cell.length_b   1.000
_cell.length_c   1.000
_cell.angle_alpha   90.00
_cell.angle_beta   90.00
_cell.angle_gamma   90.00
#
_symmetry.space_group_name_H-M   'P 1'
#
loop_
_entity.id
_entity.type
_entity.pdbx_description
1 polymer ?
#
loop_
_entity_poly.entity_id
_entity_poly.type
_entity_poly.pdbx_seq_one_letter_code
_entity_poly.pdbx_strand_id
1 'polypeptide(L)'
;MFLKKIGDCEVFKGMTAKFTACAMGYPEPEVEWFRGNDKLFPSERIRIERESTGLLRLSIIGVDPTLDVGQYRCRIYNPHGEESCDAHMVYDSLDIRPRKPIGEQYVGFDKYQKSGAPLPLSDRPIISRMTDRRLTLSWNPSIPIGPRDPVTYQVEMCELPSGEWFTARTGVRSCACDIANLEPFRDYKFRIRVENKYGVSDPSPFAQTYRQKLEPDPPKFMPYLPPGIDFRPETSPYFPKDFDIERPPHDGYAQAPKFLRQEHDAQYGVKNHNCNLFWFVYGYPKPKMTYFFNDEPIEMGGRYDSSYTRNGQATLFINKMLDRDVGLYEAVATNEHGVARQRVRLEIAEYPEFLQRPDETIVMVRRSGRIEARVIGVPYPEIKWYKDWQPLTSSSRIKMLAQPIHILSEFGGEKGNDGDDQIQHIEPDLCILIINDAITKDEGLYSISARNVAGSISCSVMVRIEESEADYGYLTYSKGRNIKPKTKLLGDFYDLGDELGRGTQGITYHAVERLSGRNYAAKVMHGKGELRSFMRNELEMMNQLNHKKLIRLYDAYEGPHTFTLVTELASGGELLYNLTKQTYITESEIAGYIRQILWGLEHMHDQNIAHLGLTPGDLLISHPGGDDLKICDFGLARRIAYARLASLEYGMPEFVAPEIVKGEGVGFAADMWAVGVITHLLLTGVSLFRGVDDRTTLTNIKENRWELREDLWSLLSTEARDFVTKLLVYQAEGRLDVKAALRHPWLNRADKMPPNQHNITTDTLRNYYNLLKEIVVVAERVGGDVVLVGGHLVGTIEPGVSERRLYVKPALCLVDQQLGDKVPGLGGEEAPQVLAQLPPVLLDVGEGGAVVHAAEQRHTGEQQVRDDTYSPHIRSKPYPLALHDLGSHKLGHAIFQ
;
A
#
# COMPACT_ATOMS: atom_id res chain seq x y z
N MET A 1 9.59 -30.40 -20.03
CA MET A 1 8.87 -31.11 -18.96
C MET A 1 7.90 -30.17 -18.24
N PHE A 2 6.81 -30.69 -17.71
CA PHE A 2 5.88 -29.93 -16.87
C PHE A 2 6.45 -29.73 -15.47
N LEU A 3 6.43 -28.50 -14.97
CA LEU A 3 6.63 -28.15 -13.56
C LEU A 3 5.31 -28.28 -12.76
N LYS A 4 4.20 -27.93 -13.41
CA LYS A 4 2.83 -28.09 -12.90
C LYS A 4 1.98 -28.66 -14.04
N LYS A 5 1.32 -29.80 -13.79
CA LYS A 5 0.37 -30.39 -14.73
C LYS A 5 -1.01 -29.74 -14.59
N ILE A 6 -1.83 -29.83 -15.63
CA ILE A 6 -3.22 -29.36 -15.54
C ILE A 6 -3.99 -30.20 -14.51
N GLY A 7 -4.90 -29.55 -13.78
CA GLY A 7 -5.78 -30.18 -12.81
C GLY A 7 -7.23 -30.13 -13.25
N ASP A 8 -8.06 -31.01 -12.67
CA ASP A 8 -9.51 -31.03 -12.92
C ASP A 8 -10.15 -29.67 -12.61
N CYS A 9 -11.13 -29.27 -13.42
CA CYS A 9 -11.77 -27.96 -13.38
C CYS A 9 -13.29 -28.12 -13.21
N GLU A 10 -13.86 -27.54 -12.15
CA GLU A 10 -15.30 -27.51 -11.89
C GLU A 10 -15.87 -26.15 -12.29
N VAL A 11 -17.00 -26.16 -13.00
CA VAL A 11 -17.61 -24.95 -13.56
C VAL A 11 -19.13 -24.97 -13.48
N PHE A 12 -19.72 -23.81 -13.17
CA PHE A 12 -21.16 -23.58 -13.16
C PHE A 12 -21.63 -22.86 -14.44
N LYS A 13 -22.94 -22.80 -14.66
CA LYS A 13 -23.54 -22.11 -15.82
C LYS A 13 -23.03 -20.67 -15.90
N GLY A 14 -22.42 -20.32 -17.03
CA GLY A 14 -21.92 -18.96 -17.28
C GLY A 14 -20.55 -18.65 -16.69
N MET A 15 -19.90 -19.58 -15.98
CA MET A 15 -18.51 -19.42 -15.56
C MET A 15 -17.54 -19.58 -16.74
N THR A 16 -16.33 -19.06 -16.54
CA THR A 16 -15.18 -19.32 -17.41
C THR A 16 -14.36 -20.46 -16.81
N ALA A 17 -14.18 -21.55 -17.56
CA ALA A 17 -13.24 -22.61 -17.16
C ALA A 17 -11.81 -22.13 -17.37
N LYS A 18 -10.88 -22.50 -16.47
CA LYS A 18 -9.46 -22.18 -16.59
C LYS A 18 -8.61 -23.40 -16.24
N PHE A 19 -7.79 -23.86 -17.18
CA PHE A 19 -6.70 -24.80 -16.94
C PHE A 19 -5.37 -24.07 -16.94
N THR A 20 -4.53 -24.38 -15.95
CA THR A 20 -3.18 -23.82 -15.83
C THR A 20 -2.16 -24.94 -15.75
N ALA A 21 -1.12 -24.88 -16.58
CA ALA A 21 0.08 -25.70 -16.48
C ALA A 21 1.31 -24.80 -16.49
N CYS A 22 2.43 -25.30 -15.96
CA CYS A 22 3.72 -24.65 -16.08
C CYS A 22 4.68 -25.64 -16.70
N ALA A 23 5.42 -25.24 -17.72
CA ALA A 23 6.34 -26.07 -18.47
C ALA A 23 7.67 -25.37 -18.70
N MET A 24 8.75 -26.14 -18.65
CA MET A 24 10.09 -25.66 -18.98
C MET A 24 10.78 -26.61 -19.97
N GLY A 25 11.65 -26.08 -20.82
CA GLY A 25 12.45 -26.84 -21.77
C GLY A 25 13.38 -25.95 -22.60
N TYR A 26 14.48 -26.52 -23.08
CA TYR A 26 15.39 -25.85 -24.01
C TYR A 26 15.64 -26.74 -25.24
N PRO A 27 15.43 -26.25 -26.47
CA PRO A 27 14.73 -25.02 -26.84
C PRO A 27 13.31 -24.92 -26.25
N GLU A 28 12.77 -23.70 -26.16
CA GLU A 28 11.49 -23.43 -25.50
C GLU A 28 10.35 -24.27 -26.13
N PRO A 29 9.59 -25.07 -25.35
CA PRO A 29 8.68 -26.05 -25.92
C PRO A 29 7.43 -25.41 -26.54
N GLU A 30 7.01 -25.91 -27.70
CA GLU A 30 5.71 -25.62 -28.28
C GLU A 30 4.59 -26.31 -27.49
N VAL A 31 3.37 -25.74 -27.57
CA VAL A 31 2.25 -26.15 -26.72
C VAL A 31 0.99 -26.34 -27.54
N GLU A 32 0.32 -27.47 -27.33
CA GLU A 32 -0.96 -27.80 -27.94
C GLU A 32 -1.98 -28.20 -26.87
N TRP A 33 -3.23 -27.77 -27.06
CA TRP A 33 -4.35 -28.11 -26.20
C TRP A 33 -5.35 -28.97 -26.96
N PHE A 34 -5.93 -29.95 -26.28
CA PHE A 34 -6.92 -30.86 -26.85
C PHE A 34 -8.11 -30.99 -25.90
N ARG A 35 -9.29 -31.25 -26.46
CA ARG A 35 -10.46 -31.78 -25.75
C ARG A 35 -10.75 -33.18 -26.30
N GLY A 36 -10.65 -34.20 -25.46
CA GLY A 36 -10.61 -35.59 -25.91
C GLY A 36 -9.46 -35.78 -26.90
N ASN A 37 -9.80 -36.02 -28.17
CA ASN A 37 -8.83 -36.12 -29.28
C ASN A 37 -8.82 -34.90 -30.20
N ASP A 38 -9.69 -33.92 -29.97
CA ASP A 38 -9.84 -32.75 -30.86
C ASP A 38 -8.91 -31.62 -30.43
N LYS A 39 -8.07 -31.15 -31.35
CA LYS A 39 -7.15 -30.03 -31.10
C LYS A 39 -7.93 -28.72 -30.99
N LEU A 40 -7.66 -27.96 -29.94
CA LEU A 40 -8.29 -26.67 -29.67
C LEU A 40 -7.49 -25.54 -30.31
N PHE A 41 -8.22 -24.55 -30.83
CA PHE A 41 -7.67 -23.34 -31.42
C PHE A 41 -8.27 -22.11 -30.74
N PRO A 42 -7.53 -20.98 -30.67
CA PRO A 42 -8.06 -19.73 -30.14
C PRO A 42 -9.33 -19.30 -30.88
N SER A 43 -10.35 -18.87 -30.13
CA SER A 43 -11.63 -18.35 -30.65
C SER A 43 -12.16 -17.26 -29.71
N GLU A 44 -13.33 -16.69 -30.02
CA GLU A 44 -13.99 -15.71 -29.13
C GLU A 44 -14.29 -16.30 -27.74
N ARG A 45 -14.54 -17.61 -27.65
CA ARG A 45 -14.77 -18.34 -26.39
C ARG A 45 -13.49 -18.94 -25.81
N ILE A 46 -12.55 -19.38 -26.64
CA ILE A 46 -11.36 -20.13 -26.20
C ILE A 46 -10.14 -19.24 -26.25
N ARG A 47 -9.56 -18.94 -25.08
CA ARG A 47 -8.29 -18.20 -24.95
C ARG A 47 -7.17 -19.15 -24.57
N ILE A 48 -6.09 -19.13 -25.34
CA ILE A 48 -4.86 -19.88 -25.05
C ILE A 48 -3.75 -18.85 -24.85
N GLU A 49 -3.14 -18.85 -23.67
CA GLU A 49 -2.07 -17.93 -23.30
C GLU A 49 -0.81 -18.72 -22.97
N ARG A 50 0.32 -18.22 -23.46
CA ARG A 50 1.66 -18.72 -23.16
C ARG A 50 2.52 -17.54 -22.75
N GLU A 51 3.05 -17.59 -21.54
CA GLU A 51 4.00 -16.60 -21.05
C GLU A 51 5.44 -17.07 -21.28
N SER A 52 6.37 -16.13 -21.46
CA SER A 52 7.81 -16.42 -21.58
C SER A 52 8.42 -17.05 -20.32
N THR A 53 7.68 -17.07 -19.21
CA THR A 53 8.03 -17.72 -17.94
C THR A 53 7.72 -19.22 -17.92
N GLY A 54 7.07 -19.75 -18.96
CA GLY A 54 6.65 -21.15 -19.04
C GLY A 54 5.22 -21.42 -18.54
N LEU A 55 4.48 -20.38 -18.10
CA LEU A 55 3.07 -20.51 -17.73
C LEU A 55 2.18 -20.68 -18.96
N LEU A 56 1.31 -21.69 -18.92
CA LEU A 56 0.37 -22.07 -19.96
C LEU A 56 -1.04 -22.00 -19.41
N ARG A 57 -1.93 -21.27 -20.09
CA ARG A 57 -3.33 -21.12 -19.67
C ARG A 57 -4.28 -21.41 -20.82
N LEU A 58 -5.28 -22.24 -20.56
CA LEU A 58 -6.45 -22.41 -21.43
C LEU A 58 -7.67 -21.90 -20.67
N SER A 59 -8.38 -20.92 -21.24
CA SER A 59 -9.64 -20.40 -20.69
C SER A 59 -10.78 -20.59 -21.67
N ILE A 60 -11.93 -21.07 -21.19
CA ILE A 60 -13.14 -21.27 -21.99
C ILE A 60 -14.26 -20.43 -21.39
N ILE A 61 -14.65 -19.36 -22.08
CA ILE A 61 -15.62 -18.36 -21.63
C ILE A 61 -17.04 -18.84 -21.93
N GLY A 62 -17.92 -18.75 -20.93
CA GLY A 62 -19.33 -19.09 -21.08
C GLY A 62 -19.53 -20.60 -21.31
N VAL A 63 -19.00 -21.41 -20.39
CA VAL A 63 -19.01 -22.87 -20.47
C VAL A 63 -20.43 -23.39 -20.74
N ASP A 64 -20.53 -24.22 -21.77
CA ASP A 64 -21.73 -24.99 -22.10
C ASP A 64 -21.61 -26.41 -21.49
N PRO A 65 -22.57 -26.86 -20.66
CA PRO A 65 -22.50 -28.16 -19.99
C PRO A 65 -22.49 -29.36 -20.94
N THR A 66 -23.06 -29.19 -22.13
CA THR A 66 -23.15 -30.26 -23.15
C THR A 66 -21.95 -30.24 -24.08
N LEU A 67 -21.41 -29.04 -24.37
CA LEU A 67 -20.36 -28.86 -25.36
C LEU A 67 -18.96 -28.70 -24.80
N ASP A 68 -18.74 -28.40 -23.52
CA ASP A 68 -17.38 -28.12 -23.02
C ASP A 68 -16.92 -29.12 -21.95
N VAL A 69 -17.85 -29.81 -21.28
CA VAL A 69 -17.56 -30.85 -20.28
C VAL A 69 -16.82 -32.01 -20.96
N GLY A 70 -15.83 -32.57 -20.27
CA GLY A 70 -15.03 -33.68 -20.78
C GLY A 70 -13.55 -33.58 -20.42
N GLN A 71 -12.75 -34.47 -21.02
CA GLN A 71 -11.32 -34.54 -20.78
C GLN A 71 -10.57 -33.51 -21.64
N TYR A 72 -9.58 -32.86 -21.05
CA TYR A 72 -8.66 -31.92 -21.69
C TYR A 72 -7.23 -32.41 -21.56
N ARG A 73 -6.42 -32.20 -22.58
CA ARG A 73 -4.99 -32.54 -22.61
C ARG A 73 -4.15 -31.33 -23.00
N CYS A 74 -3.07 -31.10 -22.27
CA CYS A 74 -2.01 -30.17 -22.63
C CYS A 74 -0.78 -30.98 -23.05
N ARG A 75 -0.30 -30.77 -24.27
CA ARG A 75 0.92 -31.39 -24.82
C ARG A 75 1.96 -30.31 -25.02
N ILE A 76 3.17 -30.58 -24.53
CA ILE A 76 4.35 -29.74 -24.77
C ILE A 76 5.38 -30.56 -25.54
N TYR A 77 6.06 -29.94 -26.51
CA TYR A 77 7.11 -30.63 -27.27
C TYR A 77 8.19 -29.69 -27.77
N ASN A 78 9.39 -30.22 -27.95
CA ASN A 78 10.50 -29.55 -28.62
C ASN A 78 11.32 -30.62 -29.42
N PRO A 79 12.39 -30.25 -30.13
CA PRO A 79 13.19 -31.21 -30.90
C PRO A 79 13.80 -32.37 -30.09
N HIS A 80 13.83 -32.27 -28.75
CA HIS A 80 14.45 -33.24 -27.87
C HIS A 80 13.44 -34.13 -27.11
N GLY A 81 12.14 -33.85 -27.21
CA GLY A 81 11.13 -34.69 -26.60
C GLY A 81 9.77 -34.01 -26.45
N GLU A 82 8.82 -34.77 -25.93
CA GLU A 82 7.46 -34.33 -25.66
C GLU A 82 6.95 -34.84 -24.31
N GLU A 83 5.99 -34.14 -23.74
CA GLU A 83 5.26 -34.59 -22.56
C GLU A 83 3.80 -34.11 -22.67
N SER A 84 2.86 -34.88 -22.12
CA SER A 84 1.46 -34.47 -22.02
C SER A 84 0.90 -34.66 -20.62
N CYS A 85 -0.13 -33.89 -20.27
CA CYS A 85 -0.93 -34.08 -19.07
C CYS A 85 -2.41 -33.89 -19.36
N ASP A 86 -3.26 -34.56 -18.59
CA ASP A 86 -4.71 -34.63 -18.80
C ASP A 86 -5.47 -34.20 -17.54
N ALA A 87 -6.62 -33.55 -17.72
CA ALA A 87 -7.56 -33.15 -16.66
C ALA A 87 -9.01 -33.23 -17.14
N HIS A 88 -9.97 -33.32 -16.24
CA HIS A 88 -11.40 -33.32 -16.56
C HIS A 88 -12.05 -31.99 -16.21
N MET A 89 -12.86 -31.48 -17.13
CA MET A 89 -13.87 -30.48 -16.84
C MET A 89 -15.15 -31.17 -16.41
N VAL A 90 -15.67 -30.81 -15.24
CA VAL A 90 -16.94 -31.32 -14.71
C VAL A 90 -17.89 -30.15 -14.47
N TYR A 91 -19.14 -30.34 -14.87
CA TYR A 91 -20.21 -29.38 -14.60
C TYR A 91 -20.97 -29.84 -13.37
N ASP A 92 -20.93 -29.05 -12.30
CA ASP A 92 -21.44 -29.46 -11.00
C ASP A 92 -22.97 -29.27 -10.89
N SER A 93 -23.64 -30.38 -10.58
CA SER A 93 -24.97 -30.44 -9.97
C SER A 93 -24.90 -31.29 -8.71
N LEU A 94 -24.38 -30.72 -7.62
CA LEU A 94 -24.54 -31.15 -6.22
C LEU A 94 -24.00 -32.55 -5.83
N ASP A 95 -22.97 -33.09 -6.48
CA ASP A 95 -22.33 -34.33 -6.01
C ASP A 95 -20.80 -34.20 -5.85
N ILE A 96 -20.37 -34.25 -4.58
CA ILE A 96 -18.96 -34.15 -4.15
C ILE A 96 -18.25 -35.46 -4.49
N ARG A 97 -17.37 -35.46 -5.50
CA ARG A 97 -16.34 -36.50 -5.66
C ARG A 97 -15.07 -36.13 -4.88
N PRO A 98 -14.32 -37.10 -4.32
CA PRO A 98 -13.07 -36.83 -3.64
C PRO A 98 -12.03 -36.26 -4.61
N ARG A 99 -11.58 -35.02 -4.35
CA ARG A 99 -10.49 -34.37 -5.08
C ARG A 99 -9.20 -35.17 -4.96
N LYS A 100 -8.43 -35.25 -6.05
CA LYS A 100 -6.97 -35.43 -5.90
C LYS A 100 -6.39 -34.17 -5.26
N PRO A 101 -5.60 -34.27 -4.18
CA PRO A 101 -4.95 -33.11 -3.57
C PRO A 101 -4.13 -32.36 -4.63
N ILE A 102 -4.18 -31.02 -4.62
CA ILE A 102 -3.49 -30.19 -5.62
C ILE A 102 -1.98 -30.51 -5.73
N GLY A 103 -1.40 -31.05 -4.65
CA GLY A 103 -0.01 -31.48 -4.61
C GLY A 103 0.34 -32.62 -5.56
N GLU A 104 -0.58 -33.55 -5.84
CA GLU A 104 -0.34 -34.65 -6.80
C GLU A 104 -0.16 -34.16 -8.25
N GLN A 105 -0.48 -32.90 -8.53
CA GLN A 105 -0.30 -32.26 -9.84
C GLN A 105 1.12 -31.69 -10.05
N TYR A 106 1.96 -31.69 -9.00
CA TYR A 106 3.34 -31.21 -9.04
C TYR A 106 4.33 -32.36 -9.23
N VAL A 107 5.33 -32.14 -10.08
CA VAL A 107 6.43 -33.10 -10.26
C VAL A 107 7.25 -33.16 -8.97
N GLY A 108 7.43 -34.37 -8.44
CA GLY A 108 8.19 -34.59 -7.20
C GLY A 108 7.38 -34.42 -5.91
N PHE A 109 6.03 -34.48 -5.95
CA PHE A 109 5.18 -34.43 -4.76
C PHE A 109 5.65 -35.37 -3.62
N ASP A 110 6.04 -36.60 -3.96
CA ASP A 110 6.58 -37.58 -2.99
C ASP A 110 7.81 -37.07 -2.23
N LYS A 111 8.64 -36.22 -2.86
CA LYS A 111 9.82 -35.61 -2.21
C LYS A 111 9.38 -34.69 -1.08
N TYR A 112 8.40 -33.83 -1.33
CA TYR A 112 7.91 -32.85 -0.34
C TYR A 112 7.04 -33.49 0.72
N GLN A 113 6.23 -34.50 0.36
CA GLN A 113 5.48 -35.28 1.33
C GLN A 113 6.41 -36.01 2.31
N LYS A 114 7.53 -36.56 1.82
CA LYS A 114 8.55 -37.20 2.66
C LYS A 114 9.36 -36.22 3.51
N SER A 115 9.67 -35.03 2.99
CA SER A 115 10.46 -34.04 3.73
C SER A 115 9.64 -33.17 4.68
N GLY A 116 8.32 -33.07 4.49
CA GLY A 116 7.44 -32.14 5.21
C GLY A 116 7.57 -30.68 4.73
N ALA A 117 8.45 -30.41 3.76
CA ALA A 117 8.62 -29.07 3.18
C ALA A 117 7.38 -28.67 2.35
N PRO A 118 7.04 -27.38 2.31
CA PRO A 118 5.87 -26.91 1.57
C PRO A 118 6.12 -26.96 0.06
N LEU A 119 5.03 -26.97 -0.72
CA LEU A 119 5.11 -26.85 -2.18
C LEU A 119 5.50 -25.42 -2.60
N PRO A 120 6.23 -25.28 -3.72
CA PRO A 120 6.51 -23.98 -4.31
C PRO A 120 5.23 -23.30 -4.78
N LEU A 121 5.24 -21.96 -4.83
CA LEU A 121 4.17 -21.20 -5.48
C LEU A 121 4.23 -21.40 -6.99
N SER A 122 3.07 -21.61 -7.62
CA SER A 122 3.00 -21.79 -9.08
C SER A 122 3.19 -20.50 -9.87
N ASP A 123 2.81 -19.37 -9.27
CA ASP A 123 2.78 -18.08 -9.95
C ASP A 123 3.96 -17.22 -9.51
N ARG A 124 4.43 -16.35 -10.40
CA ARG A 124 5.42 -15.32 -10.04
C ARG A 124 4.80 -14.30 -9.08
N PRO A 125 5.61 -13.63 -8.24
CA PRO A 125 5.14 -12.46 -7.52
C PRO A 125 4.70 -11.35 -8.48
N ILE A 126 3.82 -10.48 -8.00
CA ILE A 126 3.24 -9.34 -8.68
C ILE A 126 3.84 -8.07 -8.06
N ILE A 127 4.36 -7.17 -8.89
CA ILE A 127 4.79 -5.84 -8.45
C ILE A 127 3.53 -4.98 -8.39
N SER A 128 3.09 -4.59 -7.19
CA SER A 128 1.86 -3.81 -7.02
C SER A 128 2.11 -2.30 -6.97
N ARG A 129 3.25 -1.87 -6.41
CA ARG A 129 3.70 -0.49 -6.37
C ARG A 129 5.20 -0.45 -6.60
N MET A 130 5.70 0.59 -7.26
CA MET A 130 7.13 0.80 -7.45
C MET A 130 7.47 2.28 -7.52
N THR A 131 8.57 2.65 -6.89
CA THR A 131 9.19 3.97 -6.96
C THR A 131 10.63 3.79 -7.45
N ASP A 132 11.41 4.85 -7.46
CA ASP A 132 12.85 4.87 -7.72
C ASP A 132 13.70 4.07 -6.71
N ARG A 133 13.28 3.95 -5.45
CA ARG A 133 14.04 3.28 -4.36
C ARG A 133 13.29 2.15 -3.67
N ARG A 134 11.98 2.00 -3.89
CA ARG A 134 11.14 1.02 -3.21
C ARG A 134 10.21 0.32 -4.18
N LEU A 135 9.77 -0.88 -3.82
CA LEU A 135 8.63 -1.53 -4.46
C LEU A 135 7.89 -2.45 -3.49
N THR A 136 6.63 -2.69 -3.79
CA THR A 136 5.78 -3.66 -3.10
C THR A 136 5.59 -4.87 -3.98
N LEU A 137 5.98 -6.03 -3.48
CA LEU A 137 5.65 -7.34 -4.06
C LEU A 137 4.38 -7.87 -3.39
N SER A 138 3.58 -8.60 -4.15
CA SER A 138 2.46 -9.39 -3.67
C SER A 138 2.41 -10.74 -4.38
N TRP A 139 1.80 -11.76 -3.79
CA TRP A 139 1.69 -13.09 -4.42
C TRP A 139 0.43 -13.82 -3.97
N ASN A 140 0.12 -14.92 -4.65
CA ASN A 140 -0.95 -15.80 -4.22
C ASN A 140 -0.50 -16.67 -3.03
N PRO A 141 -1.36 -16.89 -2.03
CA PRO A 141 -1.02 -17.74 -0.90
C PRO A 141 -0.75 -19.19 -1.32
N SER A 142 0.08 -19.88 -0.54
CA SER A 142 0.22 -21.33 -0.64
C SER A 142 -1.07 -22.01 -0.16
N ILE A 143 -1.62 -22.90 -0.97
CA ILE A 143 -2.86 -23.60 -0.65
C ILE A 143 -2.55 -24.78 0.29
N PRO A 144 -3.16 -24.85 1.48
CA PRO A 144 -3.03 -26.01 2.36
C PRO A 144 -3.56 -27.28 1.68
N ILE A 145 -2.72 -28.32 1.63
CA ILE A 145 -3.10 -29.63 1.06
C ILE A 145 -3.81 -30.50 2.11
N GLY A 146 -3.64 -30.16 3.38
CA GLY A 146 -4.29 -30.73 4.55
C GLY A 146 -4.02 -29.86 5.78
N PRO A 147 -4.51 -30.25 6.96
CA PRO A 147 -4.22 -29.56 8.22
C PRO A 147 -2.72 -29.50 8.44
N ARG A 148 -2.19 -28.29 8.63
CA ARG A 148 -0.76 -28.03 8.82
C ARG A 148 -0.54 -26.76 9.62
N ASP A 149 0.65 -26.62 10.19
CA ASP A 149 1.07 -25.31 10.69
C ASP A 149 1.12 -24.31 9.52
N PRO A 150 0.63 -23.08 9.73
CA PRO A 150 0.80 -22.00 8.78
C PRO A 150 2.25 -21.84 8.31
N VAL A 151 2.42 -21.54 7.02
CA VAL A 151 3.73 -21.25 6.44
C VAL A 151 4.04 -19.76 6.46
N THR A 152 5.32 -19.46 6.35
CA THR A 152 5.81 -18.13 5.99
C THR A 152 6.45 -18.15 4.60
N TYR A 153 6.92 -16.99 4.14
CA TYR A 153 7.51 -16.81 2.82
C TYR A 153 8.89 -16.17 2.92
N GLN A 154 9.79 -16.62 2.05
CA GLN A 154 11.07 -15.96 1.77
C GLN A 154 10.98 -15.21 0.45
N VAL A 155 11.41 -13.96 0.46
CA VAL A 155 11.53 -13.12 -0.73
C VAL A 155 12.99 -13.10 -1.12
N GLU A 156 13.31 -13.65 -2.29
CA GLU A 156 14.64 -13.59 -2.88
C GLU A 156 14.68 -12.53 -3.99
N MET A 157 15.79 -11.81 -4.09
CA MET A 157 16.03 -10.83 -5.14
C MET A 157 17.39 -11.05 -5.82
N CYS A 158 17.49 -10.60 -7.06
CA CYS A 158 18.71 -10.65 -7.86
C CYS A 158 18.82 -9.33 -8.64
N GLU A 159 19.98 -8.69 -8.56
CA GLU A 159 20.25 -7.44 -9.28
C GLU A 159 20.67 -7.72 -10.72
N LEU A 160 20.20 -6.93 -11.68
CA LEU A 160 20.59 -7.07 -13.09
C LEU A 160 21.67 -6.04 -13.49
N PRO A 161 22.53 -6.36 -14.47
CA PRO A 161 22.51 -7.54 -15.35
C PRO A 161 23.22 -8.80 -14.81
N SER A 162 24.06 -8.70 -13.78
CA SER A 162 25.03 -9.75 -13.40
C SER A 162 25.03 -10.15 -11.91
N GLY A 163 23.94 -9.93 -11.19
CA GLY A 163 23.83 -10.27 -9.77
C GLY A 163 23.46 -11.73 -9.50
N GLU A 164 23.69 -12.17 -8.26
CA GLU A 164 23.24 -13.47 -7.75
C GLU A 164 21.95 -13.34 -6.95
N TRP A 165 21.25 -14.46 -6.77
CA TRP A 165 20.07 -14.51 -5.92
C TRP A 165 20.47 -14.46 -4.44
N PHE A 166 19.86 -13.55 -3.68
CA PHE A 166 19.99 -13.50 -2.23
C PHE A 166 18.64 -13.29 -1.56
N THR A 167 18.53 -13.67 -0.28
CA THR A 167 17.31 -13.50 0.51
C THR A 167 17.18 -12.04 0.94
N ALA A 168 16.20 -11.33 0.38
CA ALA A 168 15.88 -9.97 0.77
C ALA A 168 15.06 -9.92 2.06
N ARG A 169 14.12 -10.86 2.24
CA ARG A 169 13.33 -11.04 3.47
C ARG A 169 13.00 -12.51 3.73
N THR A 170 12.80 -12.84 5.00
CA THR A 170 12.38 -14.17 5.48
C THR A 170 11.30 -14.01 6.55
N GLY A 171 10.56 -15.07 6.88
CA GLY A 171 9.52 -15.05 7.90
C GLY A 171 8.31 -14.20 7.54
N VAL A 172 8.08 -13.93 6.24
CA VAL A 172 6.97 -13.08 5.81
C VAL A 172 5.67 -13.85 5.97
N ARG A 173 4.76 -13.38 6.85
CA ARG A 173 3.48 -14.06 7.14
C ARG A 173 2.34 -13.69 6.19
N SER A 174 2.41 -12.53 5.54
CA SER A 174 1.44 -12.15 4.52
C SER A 174 1.90 -12.55 3.13
N CYS A 175 1.05 -12.27 2.15
CA CYS A 175 1.39 -12.43 0.74
C CYS A 175 1.76 -11.09 0.09
N ALA A 176 2.34 -10.17 0.86
CA ALA A 176 2.86 -8.89 0.39
C ALA A 176 4.09 -8.46 1.19
N CYS A 177 4.98 -7.71 0.55
CA CYS A 177 6.23 -7.27 1.16
C CYS A 177 6.80 -6.07 0.41
N ASP A 178 7.30 -5.09 1.14
CA ASP A 178 8.04 -3.97 0.56
C ASP A 178 9.55 -4.23 0.57
N ILE A 179 10.18 -3.97 -0.56
CA ILE A 179 11.63 -3.98 -0.74
C ILE A 179 12.08 -2.54 -0.92
N ALA A 180 13.14 -2.15 -0.21
CA ALA A 180 13.69 -0.80 -0.23
C ALA A 180 15.16 -0.81 -0.68
N ASN A 181 15.76 0.38 -0.75
CA ASN A 181 17.17 0.59 -1.14
C ASN A 181 17.51 0.12 -2.56
N LEU A 182 16.52 0.15 -3.46
CA LEU A 182 16.76 -0.11 -4.88
C LEU A 182 17.51 1.07 -5.51
N GLU A 183 18.33 0.80 -6.52
CA GLU A 183 18.96 1.84 -7.32
C GLU A 183 17.97 2.37 -8.36
N PRO A 184 17.84 3.69 -8.56
CA PRO A 184 16.96 4.26 -9.58
C PRO A 184 17.26 3.68 -10.96
N PHE A 185 16.21 3.36 -11.72
CA PHE A 185 16.27 2.82 -13.08
C PHE A 185 17.04 1.50 -13.26
N ARG A 186 17.59 0.88 -12.20
CA ARG A 186 18.19 -0.46 -12.28
C ARG A 186 17.14 -1.55 -12.24
N ASP A 187 17.36 -2.61 -13.02
CA ASP A 187 16.47 -3.77 -13.10
C ASP A 187 16.80 -4.84 -12.05
N TYR A 188 15.77 -5.57 -11.62
CA TYR A 188 15.84 -6.58 -10.58
C TYR A 188 14.93 -7.77 -10.92
N LYS A 189 15.27 -8.96 -10.44
CA LYS A 189 14.40 -10.13 -10.43
C LYS A 189 13.98 -10.47 -9.00
N PHE A 190 12.75 -10.93 -8.82
CA PHE A 190 12.19 -11.33 -7.53
C PHE A 190 11.49 -12.68 -7.63
N ARG A 191 11.70 -13.56 -6.65
CA ARG A 191 10.99 -14.84 -6.56
C ARG A 191 10.70 -15.18 -5.11
N ILE A 192 9.70 -16.03 -4.88
CA ILE A 192 9.19 -16.36 -3.56
C ILE A 192 9.44 -17.83 -3.28
N ARG A 193 9.87 -18.15 -2.05
CA ARG A 193 9.85 -19.52 -1.53
C ARG A 193 8.86 -19.59 -0.37
N VAL A 194 8.25 -20.76 -0.19
CA VAL A 194 7.41 -21.06 0.96
C VAL A 194 8.27 -21.77 2.00
N GLU A 195 8.12 -21.42 3.27
CA GLU A 195 8.91 -22.02 4.35
C GLU A 195 8.00 -22.49 5.49
N ASN A 196 8.37 -23.60 6.12
CA ASN A 196 7.86 -24.03 7.41
C ASN A 196 9.02 -24.58 8.26
N LYS A 197 8.71 -25.05 9.47
CA LYS A 197 9.68 -25.67 10.38
C LYS A 197 10.41 -26.90 9.83
N TYR A 198 9.91 -27.53 8.75
CA TYR A 198 10.50 -28.72 8.14
C TYR A 198 11.41 -28.38 6.95
N GLY A 199 11.32 -27.17 6.40
CA GLY A 199 12.21 -26.71 5.33
C GLY A 199 11.59 -25.65 4.43
N VAL A 200 12.33 -25.36 3.36
CA VAL A 200 11.99 -24.33 2.37
C VAL A 200 11.67 -25.00 1.03
N SER A 201 10.64 -24.53 0.35
CA SER A 201 10.25 -25.01 -0.98
C SER A 201 11.31 -24.63 -2.03
N ASP A 202 11.18 -25.24 -3.22
CA ASP A 202 11.79 -24.68 -4.42
C ASP A 202 11.22 -23.29 -4.73
N PRO A 203 11.92 -22.43 -5.50
CA PRO A 203 11.46 -21.07 -5.72
C PRO A 203 10.32 -21.00 -6.75
N SER A 204 9.47 -20.00 -6.62
CA SER A 204 8.47 -19.64 -7.62
C SER A 204 9.15 -19.20 -8.94
N PRO A 205 8.40 -19.12 -10.05
CA PRO A 205 8.81 -18.28 -11.18
C PRO A 205 9.13 -16.86 -10.72
N PHE A 206 10.04 -16.17 -11.41
CA PHE A 206 10.45 -14.82 -11.03
C PHE A 206 9.64 -13.73 -11.73
N ALA A 207 9.45 -12.61 -11.04
CA ALA A 207 9.08 -11.34 -11.64
C ALA A 207 10.35 -10.55 -11.97
N GLN A 208 10.38 -9.86 -13.10
CA GLN A 208 11.49 -9.00 -13.49
C GLN A 208 10.97 -7.58 -13.71
N THR A 209 11.73 -6.60 -13.21
CA THR A 209 11.49 -5.19 -13.51
C THR A 209 12.20 -4.78 -14.79
N TYR A 210 11.66 -3.76 -15.47
CA TYR A 210 12.28 -3.14 -16.66
C TYR A 210 12.31 -1.62 -16.50
N ARG A 211 12.88 -1.17 -15.39
CA ARG A 211 12.94 0.20 -14.90
C ARG A 211 13.77 1.07 -15.84
N GLN A 212 14.79 0.52 -16.50
CA GLN A 212 15.53 1.24 -17.54
C GLN A 212 14.62 1.76 -18.65
N LYS A 213 13.56 1.02 -19.02
CA LYS A 213 12.60 1.43 -20.06
C LYS A 213 11.71 2.59 -19.63
N LEU A 214 11.63 2.87 -18.33
CA LEU A 214 10.85 3.99 -17.81
C LEU A 214 11.64 5.29 -17.83
N GLU A 215 12.95 5.26 -18.08
CA GLU A 215 13.74 6.48 -18.23
C GLU A 215 13.43 7.13 -19.59
N PRO A 216 12.75 8.29 -19.64
CA PRO A 216 12.45 8.95 -20.91
C PRO A 216 13.74 9.39 -21.56
N ASP A 217 13.81 9.50 -22.89
CA ASP A 217 14.97 10.13 -23.53
C ASP A 217 15.17 11.58 -23.02
N PRO A 218 16.41 12.09 -22.97
CA PRO A 218 16.65 13.50 -22.69
C PRO A 218 15.81 14.39 -23.61
N PRO A 219 15.19 15.47 -23.09
CA PRO A 219 14.41 16.37 -23.91
C PRO A 219 15.28 16.91 -25.05
N LYS A 220 14.84 16.68 -26.28
CA LYS A 220 15.54 17.19 -27.46
C LYS A 220 15.17 18.65 -27.62
N PHE A 221 16.14 19.55 -27.53
CA PHE A 221 15.92 20.95 -27.91
C PHE A 221 15.58 21.01 -29.41
N MET A 222 14.36 21.42 -29.75
CA MET A 222 13.94 21.65 -31.14
C MET A 222 13.90 23.16 -31.39
N PRO A 223 14.71 23.70 -32.32
CA PRO A 223 14.58 25.11 -32.70
C PRO A 223 13.20 25.34 -33.32
N TYR A 224 12.50 26.40 -32.89
CA TYR A 224 11.19 26.74 -33.47
C TYR A 224 11.40 27.32 -34.88
N LEU A 225 10.93 26.61 -35.89
CA LEU A 225 10.81 27.10 -37.26
C LEU A 225 9.35 27.50 -37.53
N PRO A 226 9.09 28.58 -38.29
CA PRO A 226 7.76 28.86 -38.80
C PRO A 226 7.15 27.64 -39.53
N PRO A 227 5.82 27.44 -39.50
CA PRO A 227 5.17 26.28 -40.12
C PRO A 227 5.59 26.09 -41.60
N GLY A 228 5.94 24.85 -41.97
CA GLY A 228 6.28 24.47 -43.35
C GLY A 228 7.77 24.47 -43.71
N ILE A 229 8.67 24.74 -42.76
CA ILE A 229 10.13 24.79 -42.98
C ILE A 229 10.83 23.63 -42.27
N ASP A 230 11.58 22.82 -43.02
CA ASP A 230 12.42 21.74 -42.50
C ASP A 230 13.82 22.24 -42.10
N PHE A 231 14.36 21.77 -40.97
CA PHE A 231 15.68 22.17 -40.44
C PHE A 231 16.84 21.37 -41.05
N ARG A 232 16.59 20.19 -41.64
CA ARG A 232 17.69 19.32 -42.09
C ARG A 232 18.53 20.07 -43.14
N PRO A 233 19.87 20.10 -43.03
CA PRO A 233 20.75 20.78 -43.98
C PRO A 233 20.47 20.44 -45.44
N GLU A 234 19.97 19.22 -45.69
CA GLU A 234 19.68 18.68 -47.02
C GLU A 234 18.32 19.13 -47.61
N THR A 235 17.39 19.61 -46.77
CA THR A 235 16.00 19.90 -47.16
C THR A 235 15.51 21.29 -46.77
N SER A 236 16.28 22.03 -45.97
CA SER A 236 15.95 23.38 -45.55
C SER A 236 16.05 24.39 -46.69
N PRO A 237 15.08 25.30 -46.84
CA PRO A 237 15.18 26.40 -47.81
C PRO A 237 16.27 27.43 -47.44
N TYR A 238 16.80 27.36 -46.21
CA TYR A 238 17.85 28.26 -45.72
C TYR A 238 19.27 27.73 -45.99
N PHE A 239 19.44 26.45 -46.32
CA PHE A 239 20.74 25.86 -46.66
C PHE A 239 20.78 25.58 -48.18
N PRO A 240 21.69 26.20 -48.95
CA PRO A 240 21.95 25.77 -50.32
C PRO A 240 22.30 24.27 -50.37
N LYS A 241 21.84 23.55 -51.39
CA LYS A 241 22.38 22.21 -51.69
C LYS A 241 23.90 22.37 -51.87
N ASP A 242 24.67 21.64 -51.06
CA ASP A 242 26.14 21.70 -51.01
C ASP A 242 26.79 22.86 -50.22
N PHE A 243 26.06 23.50 -49.30
CA PHE A 243 26.61 24.55 -48.42
C PHE A 243 27.75 24.04 -47.52
N ASP A 244 28.94 24.65 -47.69
CA ASP A 244 30.13 24.38 -46.90
C ASP A 244 30.66 25.71 -46.35
N ILE A 245 30.54 25.90 -45.04
CA ILE A 245 30.89 27.14 -44.34
C ILE A 245 32.39 27.47 -44.41
N GLU A 246 33.23 26.50 -44.79
CA GLU A 246 34.68 26.64 -44.94
C GLU A 246 35.09 26.92 -46.41
N ARG A 247 34.15 26.93 -47.38
CA ARG A 247 34.45 27.29 -48.78
C ARG A 247 34.43 28.80 -48.99
N PRO A 248 35.29 29.35 -49.88
CA PRO A 248 35.28 30.77 -50.24
C PRO A 248 33.94 31.21 -50.86
N PRO A 249 33.56 32.49 -50.71
CA PRO A 249 32.28 32.99 -51.22
C PRO A 249 32.10 32.73 -52.71
N HIS A 250 31.00 32.09 -53.07
CA HIS A 250 30.45 32.18 -54.41
C HIS A 250 29.47 33.34 -54.46
N ASP A 251 29.67 34.25 -55.42
CA ASP A 251 28.83 35.43 -55.65
C ASP A 251 27.35 35.02 -55.74
N GLY A 252 26.57 35.34 -54.71
CA GLY A 252 25.14 35.03 -54.64
C GLY A 252 24.63 34.51 -53.28
N TYR A 253 25.50 34.06 -52.38
CA TYR A 253 25.12 33.49 -51.07
C TYR A 253 25.47 34.35 -49.84
N ALA A 254 26.06 35.52 -50.06
CA ALA A 254 26.37 36.49 -49.01
C ALA A 254 25.11 36.96 -48.27
N GLN A 255 25.06 36.76 -46.95
CA GLN A 255 23.93 37.13 -46.10
C GLN A 255 24.39 37.57 -44.70
N ALA A 256 23.77 38.64 -44.19
CA ALA A 256 23.92 39.07 -42.81
C ALA A 256 23.48 37.96 -41.82
N PRO A 257 24.06 37.89 -40.60
CA PRO A 257 23.69 36.86 -39.64
C PRO A 257 22.22 37.02 -39.22
N LYS A 258 21.56 35.90 -38.93
CA LYS A 258 20.18 35.84 -38.47
C LYS A 258 20.02 34.68 -37.49
N PHE A 259 19.51 34.98 -36.30
CA PHE A 259 19.13 33.95 -35.35
C PHE A 259 17.78 33.33 -35.74
N LEU A 260 17.67 32.02 -35.58
CA LEU A 260 16.41 31.30 -35.70
C LEU A 260 15.58 31.53 -34.44
N ARG A 261 14.25 31.48 -34.57
CA ARG A 261 13.35 31.73 -33.46
C ARG A 261 13.52 30.62 -32.41
N GLN A 262 13.65 31.04 -31.16
CA GLN A 262 13.65 30.14 -30.01
C GLN A 262 12.21 29.97 -29.55
N GLU A 263 11.82 28.74 -29.20
CA GLU A 263 10.49 28.48 -28.64
C GLU A 263 10.35 29.11 -27.25
N HIS A 264 11.44 29.10 -26.48
CA HIS A 264 11.51 29.60 -25.11
C HIS A 264 12.61 30.66 -24.99
N ASP A 265 12.34 31.71 -24.24
CA ASP A 265 13.31 32.75 -23.87
C ASP A 265 14.18 32.34 -22.67
N ALA A 266 13.90 31.19 -22.05
CA ALA A 266 14.66 30.59 -20.97
C ALA A 266 15.35 29.28 -21.37
N GLN A 267 16.55 29.06 -20.84
CA GLN A 267 17.29 27.80 -20.86
C GLN A 267 17.70 27.45 -19.42
N TYR A 268 17.88 26.16 -19.16
CA TYR A 268 18.02 25.66 -17.79
C TYR A 268 19.33 24.91 -17.58
N GLY A 269 19.96 25.14 -16.43
CA GLY A 269 21.18 24.45 -16.03
C GLY A 269 21.08 23.88 -14.62
N VAL A 270 21.78 22.76 -14.39
CA VAL A 270 21.81 22.12 -13.08
C VAL A 270 22.94 22.70 -12.25
N LYS A 271 22.63 23.12 -11.02
CA LYS A 271 23.63 23.64 -10.09
C LYS A 271 24.77 22.64 -9.90
N ASN A 272 26.01 23.15 -9.85
CA ASN A 272 27.25 22.40 -9.74
C ASN A 272 27.59 21.47 -10.92
N HIS A 273 26.82 21.51 -12.01
CA HIS A 273 27.10 20.76 -13.24
C HIS A 273 27.51 21.70 -14.37
N ASN A 274 28.02 21.13 -15.45
CA ASN A 274 28.28 21.90 -16.66
C ASN A 274 26.96 22.24 -17.33
N CYS A 275 26.81 23.49 -17.74
CA CYS A 275 25.62 23.99 -18.42
C CYS A 275 26.00 24.47 -19.82
N ASN A 276 25.11 24.27 -20.77
CA ASN A 276 25.28 24.69 -22.15
C ASN A 276 24.13 25.60 -22.53
N LEU A 277 24.44 26.79 -23.03
CA LEU A 277 23.48 27.68 -23.66
C LEU A 277 23.63 27.59 -25.17
N PHE A 278 22.51 27.38 -25.86
CA PHE A 278 22.50 27.17 -27.30
C PHE A 278 21.75 28.29 -28.03
N TRP A 279 22.28 28.67 -29.18
CA TRP A 279 21.62 29.53 -30.16
C TRP A 279 21.77 28.91 -31.54
N PHE A 280 20.80 29.17 -32.41
CA PHE A 280 20.86 28.75 -33.80
C PHE A 280 20.99 29.99 -34.66
N VAL A 281 22.13 30.13 -35.31
CA VAL A 281 22.49 31.32 -36.08
C VAL A 281 23.00 30.91 -37.45
N TYR A 282 22.40 31.55 -38.46
CA TYR A 282 22.78 31.41 -39.86
C TYR A 282 23.38 32.72 -40.36
N GLY A 283 24.40 32.65 -41.22
CA GLY A 283 25.00 33.81 -41.88
C GLY A 283 26.18 33.39 -42.73
N TYR A 284 26.47 34.14 -43.79
CA TYR A 284 27.59 33.85 -44.68
C TYR A 284 28.25 35.14 -45.21
N PRO A 285 29.58 35.33 -45.08
CA PRO A 285 30.56 34.42 -44.48
C PRO A 285 30.32 34.10 -42.99
N LYS A 286 30.98 33.04 -42.50
CA LYS A 286 30.84 32.48 -41.14
C LYS A 286 30.83 33.59 -40.08
N PRO A 287 29.72 33.77 -39.33
CA PRO A 287 29.67 34.80 -38.30
C PRO A 287 30.69 34.57 -37.18
N LYS A 288 31.30 35.66 -36.72
CA LYS A 288 32.05 35.68 -35.46
C LYS A 288 31.04 35.81 -34.31
N MET A 289 31.12 34.90 -33.35
CA MET A 289 30.27 34.90 -32.15
C MET A 289 30.95 35.64 -30.99
N THR A 290 30.20 36.51 -30.32
CA THR A 290 30.55 37.13 -29.03
C THR A 290 29.36 37.01 -28.07
N TYR A 291 29.64 36.92 -26.77
CA TYR A 291 28.61 36.63 -25.76
C TYR A 291 28.68 37.65 -24.61
N PHE A 292 27.53 37.94 -24.02
CA PHE A 292 27.38 38.86 -22.90
C PHE A 292 26.56 38.21 -21.78
N PHE A 293 26.87 38.53 -20.52
CA PHE A 293 26.11 38.16 -19.33
C PHE A 293 25.67 39.44 -18.61
N ASN A 294 24.36 39.64 -18.45
CA ASN A 294 23.75 40.86 -17.89
C ASN A 294 24.34 42.15 -18.50
N ASP A 295 24.42 42.19 -19.83
CA ASP A 295 25.00 43.27 -20.65
C ASP A 295 26.53 43.48 -20.51
N GLU A 296 27.24 42.67 -19.72
CA GLU A 296 28.71 42.67 -19.65
C GLU A 296 29.34 41.62 -20.58
N PRO A 297 30.44 41.94 -21.30
CA PRO A 297 31.07 41.00 -22.22
C PRO A 297 31.69 39.81 -21.47
N ILE A 298 31.47 38.59 -21.97
CA ILE A 298 32.07 37.38 -21.42
C ILE A 298 33.46 37.19 -22.04
N GLU A 299 34.49 37.15 -21.19
CA GLU A 299 35.84 36.75 -21.60
C GLU A 299 35.91 35.23 -21.75
N MET A 300 36.31 34.76 -22.94
CA MET A 300 36.47 33.34 -23.22
C MET A 300 37.70 32.78 -22.51
N GLY A 301 37.56 31.60 -21.89
CA GLY A 301 38.59 30.97 -21.06
C GLY A 301 38.13 30.76 -19.60
N GLY A 302 38.90 29.96 -18.86
CA GLY A 302 38.59 29.62 -17.48
C GLY A 302 37.30 28.80 -17.35
N ARG A 303 36.20 29.44 -16.94
CA ARG A 303 34.88 28.78 -16.78
C ARG A 303 34.01 28.81 -18.04
N TYR A 304 34.32 29.67 -19.01
CA TYR A 304 33.54 29.83 -20.23
C TYR A 304 34.30 29.29 -21.44
N ASP A 305 33.61 28.50 -22.26
CA ASP A 305 34.09 28.06 -23.57
C ASP A 305 32.96 28.21 -24.58
N SER A 306 33.26 28.22 -25.88
CA SER A 306 32.22 28.28 -26.90
C SER A 306 32.55 27.47 -28.14
N SER A 307 31.50 26.97 -28.80
CA SER A 307 31.62 26.32 -30.11
C SER A 307 30.61 26.90 -31.08
N TYR A 308 30.96 26.90 -32.37
CA TYR A 308 30.03 27.21 -33.44
C TYR A 308 30.18 26.17 -34.54
N THR A 309 29.17 25.33 -34.68
CA THR A 309 29.18 24.17 -35.55
C THR A 309 28.68 24.49 -36.96
N ARG A 310 29.04 23.64 -37.91
CA ARG A 310 28.68 23.71 -39.34
C ARG A 310 27.18 23.70 -39.64
N ASN A 311 26.35 23.17 -38.75
CA ASN A 311 24.88 23.22 -38.84
C ASN A 311 24.27 24.51 -38.22
N GLY A 312 25.09 25.51 -37.89
CA GLY A 312 24.61 26.80 -37.38
C GLY A 312 24.30 26.82 -35.89
N GLN A 313 24.71 25.81 -35.11
CA GLN A 313 24.52 25.78 -33.66
C GLN A 313 25.70 26.45 -32.95
N ALA A 314 25.44 27.58 -32.31
CA ALA A 314 26.36 28.26 -31.41
C ALA A 314 26.10 27.81 -29.98
N THR A 315 27.12 27.34 -29.27
CA THR A 315 27.02 26.86 -27.88
C THR A 315 27.99 27.64 -27.00
N LEU A 316 27.50 28.19 -25.89
CA LEU A 316 28.31 28.69 -24.78
C LEU A 316 28.31 27.65 -23.66
N PHE A 317 29.47 27.13 -23.31
CA PHE A 317 29.69 26.18 -22.22
C PHE A 317 30.05 26.93 -20.96
N ILE A 318 29.40 26.58 -19.85
CA ILE A 318 29.65 27.11 -18.52
C ILE A 318 30.07 25.93 -17.64
N ASN A 319 31.35 25.90 -17.25
CA ASN A 319 31.88 24.87 -16.37
C ASN A 319 31.42 25.12 -14.93
N LYS A 320 30.77 24.11 -14.33
CA LYS A 320 30.26 24.12 -12.95
C LYS A 320 29.44 25.38 -12.64
N MET A 321 28.22 25.42 -13.19
CA MET A 321 27.25 26.48 -12.97
C MET A 321 26.93 26.68 -11.48
N LEU A 322 26.83 27.94 -11.05
CA LEU A 322 26.47 28.37 -9.70
C LEU A 322 25.24 29.30 -9.73
N ASP A 323 24.68 29.61 -8.56
CA ASP A 323 23.50 30.49 -8.47
C ASP A 323 23.75 31.89 -9.06
N ARG A 324 24.99 32.37 -8.99
CA ARG A 324 25.41 33.67 -9.56
C ARG A 324 25.49 33.71 -11.08
N ASP A 325 25.48 32.54 -11.74
CA ASP A 325 25.56 32.44 -13.19
C ASP A 325 24.16 32.54 -13.83
N VAL A 326 23.09 32.56 -13.02
CA VAL A 326 21.70 32.79 -13.43
C VAL A 326 21.53 34.24 -13.89
N GLY A 327 20.94 34.45 -15.06
CA GLY A 327 20.76 35.79 -15.61
C GLY A 327 20.54 35.82 -17.11
N LEU A 328 20.63 37.02 -17.69
CA LEU A 328 20.37 37.26 -19.10
C LEU A 328 21.66 37.11 -19.91
N TYR A 329 21.68 36.18 -20.84
CA TYR A 329 22.77 35.98 -21.79
C TYR A 329 22.39 36.50 -23.17
N GLU A 330 23.29 37.22 -23.83
CA GLU A 330 23.10 37.70 -25.21
C GLU A 330 24.20 37.14 -26.11
N ALA A 331 23.81 36.46 -27.18
CA ALA A 331 24.71 36.08 -28.26
C ALA A 331 24.64 37.14 -29.37
N VAL A 332 25.80 37.61 -29.81
CA VAL A 332 25.96 38.57 -30.89
C VAL A 332 26.75 37.90 -32.02
N ALA A 333 26.16 37.87 -33.20
CA ALA A 333 26.76 37.27 -34.40
C ALA A 333 27.08 38.38 -35.40
N THR A 334 28.33 38.46 -35.85
CA THR A 334 28.81 39.52 -36.74
C THR A 334 29.51 38.94 -37.96
N ASN A 335 29.17 39.43 -39.15
CA ASN A 335 29.97 39.23 -40.37
C ASN A 335 30.06 40.56 -41.15
N GLU A 336 30.69 40.55 -42.33
CA GLU A 336 30.87 41.75 -43.15
C GLU A 336 29.57 42.35 -43.72
N HIS A 337 28.46 41.62 -43.65
CA HIS A 337 27.15 42.04 -44.16
C HIS A 337 26.18 42.49 -43.06
N GLY A 338 26.50 42.29 -41.78
CA GLY A 338 25.68 42.79 -40.69
C GLY A 338 25.92 42.16 -39.32
N VAL A 339 25.07 42.55 -38.37
CA VAL A 339 25.08 42.09 -36.98
C VAL A 339 23.68 41.64 -36.59
N ALA A 340 23.59 40.51 -35.89
CA ALA A 340 22.36 40.07 -35.24
C ALA A 340 22.61 39.75 -33.77
N ARG A 341 21.54 39.82 -32.96
CA ARG A 341 21.56 39.56 -31.52
C ARG A 341 20.38 38.70 -31.12
N GLN A 342 20.56 37.80 -30.16
CA GLN A 342 19.48 37.05 -29.52
C GLN A 342 19.79 36.85 -28.03
N ARG A 343 18.80 37.12 -27.19
CA ARG A 343 18.88 36.98 -25.74
C ARG A 343 18.23 35.68 -25.28
N VAL A 344 18.77 35.09 -24.23
CA VAL A 344 18.19 33.98 -23.48
C VAL A 344 18.46 34.16 -21.99
N ARG A 345 17.51 33.79 -21.14
CA ARG A 345 17.66 33.77 -19.69
C ARG A 345 18.11 32.38 -19.23
N LEU A 346 19.22 32.29 -18.51
CA LEU A 346 19.63 31.07 -17.84
C LEU A 346 18.96 30.98 -16.47
N GLU A 347 18.26 29.89 -16.19
CA GLU A 347 17.62 29.58 -14.91
C GLU A 347 18.12 28.26 -14.31
N ILE A 348 17.94 28.09 -13.00
CA ILE A 348 18.30 26.84 -12.31
C ILE A 348 17.24 25.79 -12.58
N ALA A 349 17.67 24.62 -13.00
CA ALA A 349 16.83 23.45 -13.09
C ALA A 349 16.62 22.80 -11.71
N GLU A 350 15.38 22.51 -11.38
CA GLU A 350 14.96 21.73 -10.22
C GLU A 350 14.59 20.32 -10.65
N TYR A 351 15.03 19.32 -9.87
CA TYR A 351 14.76 17.91 -10.17
C TYR A 351 13.24 17.65 -10.15
N PRO A 352 12.70 16.78 -11.03
CA PRO A 352 11.30 16.44 -10.97
C PRO A 352 10.94 15.79 -9.63
N GLU A 353 9.79 16.13 -9.06
CA GLU A 353 9.31 15.53 -7.81
C GLU A 353 7.83 15.17 -7.87
N PHE A 354 7.46 14.04 -7.25
CA PHE A 354 6.06 13.69 -7.03
C PHE A 354 5.57 14.35 -5.73
N LEU A 355 4.69 15.34 -5.84
CA LEU A 355 3.92 15.85 -4.69
C LEU A 355 2.88 14.83 -4.24
N GLN A 356 2.29 14.12 -5.21
CA GLN A 356 1.36 13.03 -4.97
C GLN A 356 1.67 11.89 -5.95
N ARG A 357 2.01 10.74 -5.40
CA ARG A 357 2.21 9.52 -6.20
C ARG A 357 0.86 8.89 -6.51
N PRO A 358 0.74 8.17 -7.63
CA PRO A 358 -0.45 7.39 -7.91
C PRO A 358 -0.66 6.30 -6.84
N ASP A 359 -1.91 5.93 -6.64
CA ASP A 359 -2.33 4.83 -5.78
C ASP A 359 -2.80 3.62 -6.62
N GLU A 360 -2.71 2.43 -6.01
CA GLU A 360 -3.29 1.22 -6.58
C GLU A 360 -4.77 1.45 -6.88
N THR A 361 -5.17 1.16 -8.11
CA THR A 361 -6.52 1.48 -8.61
C THR A 361 -7.26 0.20 -8.92
N ILE A 362 -8.50 0.10 -8.45
CA ILE A 362 -9.37 -1.05 -8.72
C ILE A 362 -10.56 -0.53 -9.51
N VAL A 363 -10.80 -1.14 -10.67
CA VAL A 363 -11.84 -0.71 -11.62
C VAL A 363 -12.75 -1.89 -11.90
N MET A 364 -14.05 -1.65 -11.86
CA MET A 364 -15.02 -2.66 -12.33
C MET A 364 -14.98 -2.75 -13.86
N VAL A 365 -15.14 -3.96 -14.41
CA VAL A 365 -15.31 -4.15 -15.85
C VAL A 365 -16.45 -3.27 -16.38
N ARG A 366 -16.24 -2.67 -17.56
CA ARG A 366 -17.08 -1.69 -18.25
C ARG A 366 -17.25 -0.33 -17.55
N ARG A 367 -16.53 -0.06 -16.46
CA ARG A 367 -16.49 1.27 -15.84
C ARG A 367 -15.22 2.01 -16.23
N SER A 368 -15.22 3.32 -16.03
CA SER A 368 -14.01 4.12 -16.23
C SER A 368 -13.16 4.14 -14.97
N GLY A 369 -11.86 3.88 -15.12
CA GLY A 369 -10.84 4.05 -14.10
C GLY A 369 -10.08 5.36 -14.29
N ARG A 370 -9.53 5.91 -13.20
CA ARG A 370 -8.72 7.13 -13.21
C ARG A 370 -7.51 6.95 -12.29
N ILE A 371 -6.32 7.23 -12.82
CA ILE A 371 -5.06 7.23 -12.08
C ILE A 371 -4.54 8.67 -12.08
N GLU A 372 -4.13 9.17 -10.92
CA GLU A 372 -3.68 10.55 -10.75
C GLU A 372 -2.29 10.61 -10.13
N ALA A 373 -1.50 11.59 -10.55
CA ALA A 373 -0.25 11.94 -9.91
C ALA A 373 -0.08 13.46 -9.96
N ARG A 374 0.58 14.03 -8.96
CA ARG A 374 1.02 15.44 -8.99
C ARG A 374 2.52 15.51 -9.12
N VAL A 375 2.98 16.13 -10.20
CA VAL A 375 4.39 16.21 -10.58
C VAL A 375 4.78 17.68 -10.74
N ILE A 376 5.90 18.04 -10.11
CA ILE A 376 6.52 19.37 -10.25
C ILE A 376 7.96 19.21 -10.77
N GLY A 377 8.53 20.31 -11.23
CA GLY A 377 9.92 20.42 -11.65
C GLY A 377 10.15 21.71 -12.42
N VAL A 378 11.40 22.16 -12.47
CA VAL A 378 11.79 23.37 -13.22
C VAL A 378 12.92 22.99 -14.19
N PRO A 379 12.76 23.12 -15.51
CA PRO A 379 11.48 23.36 -16.19
C PRO A 379 10.51 22.21 -15.92
N TYR A 380 9.22 22.46 -16.22
CA TYR A 380 8.19 21.45 -16.06
C TYR A 380 8.58 20.17 -16.82
N PRO A 381 8.52 19.00 -16.19
CA PRO A 381 9.03 17.77 -16.79
C PRO A 381 8.12 17.23 -17.90
N GLU A 382 8.74 16.60 -18.90
CA GLU A 382 8.03 15.80 -19.89
C GLU A 382 7.45 14.55 -19.21
N ILE A 383 6.14 14.35 -19.36
CA ILE A 383 5.40 13.24 -18.74
C ILE A 383 5.15 12.11 -19.74
N LYS A 384 5.49 10.88 -19.37
CA LYS A 384 5.19 9.66 -20.15
C LYS A 384 4.50 8.61 -19.30
N TRP A 385 3.47 7.98 -19.87
CA TRP A 385 2.79 6.85 -19.26
C TRP A 385 3.17 5.53 -19.93
N TYR A 386 3.18 4.46 -19.14
CA TYR A 386 3.51 3.11 -19.58
C TYR A 386 2.50 2.11 -19.00
N LYS A 387 2.25 1.01 -19.70
CA LYS A 387 1.59 -0.19 -19.19
C LYS A 387 2.51 -1.38 -19.40
N ASP A 388 2.78 -2.13 -18.34
CA ASP A 388 3.66 -3.30 -18.35
C ASP A 388 4.98 -3.01 -19.08
N TRP A 389 5.60 -1.88 -18.72
CA TRP A 389 6.89 -1.40 -19.24
C TRP A 389 6.89 -0.96 -20.72
N GLN A 390 5.72 -0.87 -21.34
CA GLN A 390 5.56 -0.41 -22.71
C GLN A 390 4.91 0.98 -22.73
N PRO A 391 5.40 1.92 -23.57
CA PRO A 391 4.83 3.27 -23.63
C PRO A 391 3.37 3.22 -24.07
N LEU A 392 2.51 3.96 -23.37
CA LEU A 392 1.11 4.12 -23.72
C LEU A 392 0.93 5.25 -24.75
N THR A 393 -0.07 5.10 -25.60
CA THR A 393 -0.50 6.12 -26.55
C THR A 393 -1.95 6.47 -26.31
N SER A 394 -2.32 7.72 -26.56
CA SER A 394 -3.70 8.18 -26.41
C SER A 394 -4.59 7.48 -27.43
N SER A 395 -5.79 7.11 -27.01
CA SER A 395 -6.83 6.49 -27.86
C SER A 395 -8.22 6.95 -27.40
N SER A 396 -9.28 6.46 -28.05
CA SER A 396 -10.66 6.72 -27.62
C SER A 396 -10.94 6.19 -26.20
N ARG A 397 -10.30 5.07 -25.82
CA ARG A 397 -10.43 4.46 -24.49
C ARG A 397 -9.47 5.05 -23.48
N ILE A 398 -8.20 5.24 -23.86
CA ILE A 398 -7.13 5.71 -22.99
C ILE A 398 -6.90 7.20 -23.21
N LYS A 399 -7.22 8.03 -22.23
CA LYS A 399 -6.96 9.47 -22.26
C LYS A 399 -5.87 9.83 -21.28
N MET A 400 -4.82 10.50 -21.74
CA MET A 400 -3.77 11.08 -20.92
C MET A 400 -3.97 12.58 -20.88
N LEU A 401 -4.17 13.13 -19.68
CA LEU A 401 -4.29 14.55 -19.43
C LEU A 401 -3.09 14.97 -18.60
N ALA A 402 -2.18 15.69 -19.22
CA ALA A 402 -1.09 16.41 -18.56
C ALA A 402 -0.91 17.69 -19.37
N GLN A 403 -0.74 18.84 -18.73
CA GLN A 403 -0.39 20.04 -19.48
C GLN A 403 1.09 19.94 -19.86
N PRO A 404 1.46 20.07 -21.14
CA PRO A 404 2.52 20.98 -21.47
C PRO A 404 1.95 22.40 -21.35
N ILE A 405 2.49 23.24 -20.47
CA ILE A 405 2.38 24.69 -20.68
C ILE A 405 3.05 24.92 -22.03
N HIS A 406 2.28 25.03 -23.11
CA HIS A 406 2.49 25.85 -24.29
C HIS A 406 1.21 25.70 -25.15
N ILE A 407 0.66 26.82 -25.63
CA ILE A 407 -0.66 26.99 -26.27
C ILE A 407 -1.82 27.31 -25.31
N LEU A 408 -1.71 28.42 -24.57
CA LEU A 408 -2.86 29.31 -24.28
C LEU A 408 -2.37 30.75 -24.14
N SER A 409 -1.73 31.30 -25.18
CA SER A 409 -1.56 32.76 -25.26
C SER A 409 -1.51 33.38 -26.67
N GLU A 410 -1.54 32.62 -27.78
CA GLU A 410 -1.41 33.24 -29.13
C GLU A 410 -2.46 32.83 -30.19
N PHE A 411 -3.64 32.32 -29.80
CA PHE A 411 -4.83 32.36 -30.68
C PHE A 411 -6.00 33.04 -29.97
N GLY A 412 -5.82 34.32 -29.68
CA GLY A 412 -6.95 35.22 -29.54
C GLY A 412 -7.62 35.39 -30.90
N GLY A 413 -8.81 34.80 -31.07
CA GLY A 413 -9.78 35.19 -32.08
C GLY A 413 -10.09 34.15 -33.15
N GLU A 414 -11.05 33.26 -32.87
CA GLU A 414 -12.39 33.35 -33.47
C GLU A 414 -13.34 32.41 -32.73
N LYS A 415 -14.46 32.96 -32.22
CA LYS A 415 -15.52 32.21 -31.55
C LYS A 415 -16.25 31.37 -32.61
N GLY A 416 -16.04 30.06 -32.58
CA GLY A 416 -17.00 29.12 -33.18
C GLY A 416 -18.28 29.13 -32.35
N ASN A 417 -19.39 29.53 -32.96
CA ASN A 417 -20.72 29.20 -32.47
C ASN A 417 -20.91 27.70 -32.71
N ASP A 418 -20.82 26.89 -31.67
CA ASP A 418 -21.69 25.75 -31.35
C ASP A 418 -21.06 24.99 -30.17
N GLY A 419 -21.90 24.61 -29.20
CA GLY A 419 -21.49 24.33 -27.83
C GLY A 419 -20.66 23.06 -27.60
N ASP A 420 -20.00 23.09 -26.42
CA ASP A 420 -19.47 21.95 -25.65
C ASP A 420 -17.96 21.62 -25.72
N ASP A 421 -17.09 22.63 -25.71
CA ASP A 421 -15.69 22.46 -25.29
C ASP A 421 -15.39 23.28 -24.02
N GLN A 422 -15.87 22.77 -22.88
CA GLN A 422 -15.45 23.27 -21.58
C GLN A 422 -14.06 22.68 -21.27
N ILE A 423 -12.99 23.40 -21.64
CA ILE A 423 -11.62 23.05 -21.22
C ILE A 423 -11.59 23.14 -19.69
N GLN A 424 -11.69 21.99 -19.01
CA GLN A 424 -11.50 21.93 -17.57
C GLN A 424 -10.09 22.43 -17.25
N HIS A 425 -9.99 23.49 -16.45
CA HIS A 425 -8.71 23.95 -15.92
C HIS A 425 -8.11 22.85 -15.04
N ILE A 426 -7.21 22.05 -15.61
CA ILE A 426 -6.39 21.08 -14.87
C ILE A 426 -5.24 21.88 -14.24
N GLU A 427 -5.02 21.68 -12.94
CA GLU A 427 -3.87 22.29 -12.25
C GLU A 427 -2.55 21.88 -12.93
N PRO A 428 -1.55 22.77 -13.03
CA PRO A 428 -0.35 22.54 -13.84
C PRO A 428 0.46 21.33 -13.38
N ASP A 429 0.40 20.97 -12.11
CA ASP A 429 1.08 19.81 -11.53
C ASP A 429 0.29 18.50 -11.69
N LEU A 430 -0.99 18.54 -12.03
CA LEU A 430 -1.86 17.37 -12.04
C LEU A 430 -1.78 16.58 -13.37
N CYS A 431 -1.33 15.33 -13.27
CA CYS A 431 -1.26 14.35 -14.35
C CYS A 431 -2.33 13.26 -14.14
N ILE A 432 -3.15 13.01 -15.15
CA ILE A 432 -4.28 12.06 -15.08
C ILE A 432 -4.21 11.06 -16.24
N LEU A 433 -4.33 9.77 -15.94
CA LEU A 433 -4.62 8.72 -16.92
C LEU A 433 -6.05 8.21 -16.70
N ILE A 434 -6.88 8.23 -17.74
CA ILE A 434 -8.25 7.72 -17.72
C ILE A 434 -8.34 6.49 -18.61
N ILE A 435 -8.88 5.41 -18.05
CA ILE A 435 -9.16 4.15 -18.74
C ILE A 435 -10.68 4.04 -18.88
N ASN A 436 -11.23 4.38 -20.04
CA ASN A 436 -12.67 4.26 -20.28
C ASN A 436 -13.08 2.85 -20.66
N ASP A 437 -14.24 2.42 -20.17
CA ASP A 437 -14.84 1.11 -20.47
C ASP A 437 -13.87 -0.05 -20.19
N ALA A 438 -13.34 -0.11 -18.97
CA ALA A 438 -12.24 -1.00 -18.63
C ALA A 438 -12.55 -2.48 -18.92
N ILE A 439 -11.59 -3.19 -19.53
CA ILE A 439 -11.66 -4.62 -19.84
C ILE A 439 -10.56 -5.37 -19.07
N THR A 440 -10.69 -6.69 -18.95
CA THR A 440 -9.71 -7.52 -18.21
C THR A 440 -8.27 -7.41 -18.73
N LYS A 441 -8.05 -7.05 -20.00
CA LYS A 441 -6.71 -6.80 -20.55
C LYS A 441 -6.08 -5.48 -20.09
N ASP A 442 -6.87 -4.56 -19.55
CA ASP A 442 -6.38 -3.30 -19.00
C ASP A 442 -5.71 -3.51 -17.64
N GLU A 443 -5.91 -4.66 -16.99
CA GLU A 443 -5.16 -5.04 -15.79
C GLU A 443 -3.66 -5.07 -16.08
N GLY A 444 -2.87 -4.54 -15.15
CA GLY A 444 -1.41 -4.50 -15.29
C GLY A 444 -0.77 -3.39 -14.48
N LEU A 445 0.55 -3.29 -14.61
CA LEU A 445 1.35 -2.29 -13.93
C LEU A 445 1.41 -1.02 -14.79
N TYR A 446 0.85 0.08 -14.30
CA TYR A 446 0.90 1.38 -14.96
C TYR A 446 2.01 2.21 -14.35
N SER A 447 2.82 2.84 -15.18
CA SER A 447 3.91 3.70 -14.74
C SER A 447 3.75 5.11 -15.30
N ILE A 448 3.99 6.10 -14.46
CA ILE A 448 4.24 7.49 -14.87
C ILE A 448 5.72 7.79 -14.71
N SER A 449 6.30 8.41 -15.72
CA SER A 449 7.67 8.89 -15.73
C SER A 449 7.70 10.37 -16.05
N ALA A 450 8.56 11.11 -15.37
CA ALA A 450 8.73 12.54 -15.53
C ALA A 450 10.22 12.85 -15.68
N ARG A 451 10.60 13.58 -16.74
CA ARG A 451 11.99 13.95 -17.01
C ARG A 451 12.12 15.42 -17.41
N ASN A 452 13.11 16.10 -16.86
CA ASN A 452 13.59 17.39 -17.35
C ASN A 452 15.12 17.36 -17.48
N VAL A 453 15.76 18.53 -17.62
CA VAL A 453 17.22 18.63 -17.75
C VAL A 453 17.97 18.31 -16.44
N ALA A 454 17.31 18.38 -15.28
CA ALA A 454 17.89 18.03 -13.98
C ALA A 454 17.89 16.52 -13.72
N GLY A 455 16.94 15.79 -14.27
CA GLY A 455 16.94 14.34 -14.28
C GLY A 455 15.54 13.74 -14.45
N SER A 456 15.36 12.53 -13.94
CA SER A 456 14.17 11.72 -14.16
C SER A 456 13.69 11.02 -12.89
N ILE A 457 12.37 10.86 -12.79
CA ILE A 457 11.70 10.07 -11.76
C ILE A 457 10.66 9.17 -12.41
N SER A 458 10.32 8.05 -11.76
CA SER A 458 9.18 7.24 -12.15
C SER A 458 8.48 6.64 -10.94
N CYS A 459 7.18 6.40 -11.10
CA CYS A 459 6.36 5.69 -10.14
C CYS A 459 5.43 4.74 -10.89
N SER A 460 5.14 3.58 -10.31
CA SER A 460 4.24 2.58 -10.90
C SER A 460 3.24 2.07 -9.88
N VAL A 461 2.03 1.77 -10.34
CA VAL A 461 0.93 1.21 -9.56
C VAL A 461 0.18 0.15 -10.36
N MET A 462 -0.29 -0.88 -9.66
CA MET A 462 -1.18 -1.87 -10.22
C MET A 462 -2.55 -1.27 -10.47
N VAL A 463 -3.10 -1.54 -11.64
CA VAL A 463 -4.52 -1.39 -11.91
C VAL A 463 -5.12 -2.78 -11.97
N ARG A 464 -6.09 -3.06 -11.09
CA ARG A 464 -6.83 -4.33 -11.07
C ARG A 464 -8.19 -4.15 -11.70
N ILE A 465 -8.60 -5.13 -12.50
CA ILE A 465 -9.90 -5.12 -13.15
C ILE A 465 -10.78 -6.21 -12.54
N GLU A 466 -11.81 -5.78 -11.80
CA GLU A 466 -12.68 -6.68 -11.06
C GLU A 466 -14.02 -6.91 -11.78
N GLU A 467 -14.43 -8.17 -11.85
CA GLU A 467 -15.71 -8.58 -12.46
C GLU A 467 -16.82 -8.70 -11.41
N SER A 468 -16.45 -9.07 -10.18
CA SER A 468 -17.36 -9.31 -9.06
C SER A 468 -17.61 -8.02 -8.27
N GLU A 469 -18.86 -7.56 -8.23
CA GLU A 469 -19.22 -6.41 -7.38
C GLU A 469 -18.93 -6.65 -5.89
N ALA A 470 -18.99 -7.91 -5.44
CA ALA A 470 -18.73 -8.28 -4.07
C ALA A 470 -17.23 -8.14 -3.74
N ASP A 471 -16.36 -8.59 -4.64
CA ASP A 471 -14.91 -8.48 -4.47
C ASP A 471 -14.44 -7.04 -4.67
N TYR A 472 -15.02 -6.31 -5.62
CA TYR A 472 -14.78 -4.88 -5.76
C TYR A 472 -15.18 -4.12 -4.51
N GLY A 473 -16.37 -4.39 -3.97
CA GLY A 473 -16.85 -3.78 -2.73
C GLY A 473 -15.95 -4.09 -1.52
N TYR A 474 -15.37 -5.28 -1.51
CA TYR A 474 -14.39 -5.68 -0.52
C TYR A 474 -13.07 -4.92 -0.73
N LEU A 475 -12.42 -5.03 -1.89
CA LEU A 475 -11.10 -4.45 -2.13
C LEU A 475 -11.09 -2.92 -2.07
N THR A 476 -12.19 -2.25 -2.44
CA THR A 476 -12.33 -0.78 -2.40
C THR A 476 -12.85 -0.25 -1.06
N TYR A 477 -13.14 -1.13 -0.08
CA TYR A 477 -13.77 -0.76 1.19
C TYR A 477 -15.12 -0.01 1.02
N SER A 478 -15.78 -0.13 -0.13
CA SER A 478 -17.05 0.56 -0.39
C SER A 478 -18.27 -0.16 0.18
N LYS A 479 -18.18 -1.45 0.49
CA LYS A 479 -19.25 -2.23 1.15
C LYS A 479 -18.71 -3.00 2.34
N GLY A 480 -19.32 -2.80 3.51
CA GLY A 480 -19.07 -3.61 4.72
C GLY A 480 -19.70 -5.00 4.61
N ARG A 481 -19.18 -5.97 5.35
CA ARG A 481 -19.81 -7.29 5.53
C ARG A 481 -20.44 -7.31 6.92
N ASN A 482 -21.74 -7.58 7.02
CA ASN A 482 -22.40 -7.76 8.30
C ASN A 482 -22.12 -9.19 8.81
N ILE A 483 -20.97 -9.36 9.46
CA ILE A 483 -20.47 -10.66 9.93
C ILE A 483 -21.29 -11.11 11.13
N LYS A 484 -21.83 -12.33 11.04
CA LYS A 484 -22.52 -13.00 12.14
C LYS A 484 -21.66 -14.15 12.66
N PRO A 485 -21.61 -14.37 13.98
CA PRO A 485 -20.82 -15.45 14.54
C PRO A 485 -21.37 -16.81 14.14
N LYS A 486 -20.48 -17.70 13.73
CA LYS A 486 -20.77 -19.10 13.36
C LYS A 486 -20.61 -20.00 14.58
N THR A 487 -21.45 -21.03 14.71
CA THR A 487 -21.38 -22.00 15.82
C THR A 487 -20.54 -23.24 15.51
N LYS A 488 -20.04 -23.39 14.28
CA LYS A 488 -19.13 -24.47 13.88
C LYS A 488 -17.75 -24.29 14.52
N LEU A 489 -16.93 -25.34 14.51
CA LEU A 489 -15.57 -25.24 15.04
C LEU A 489 -14.69 -24.41 14.09
N LEU A 490 -13.93 -23.46 14.66
CA LEU A 490 -12.97 -22.65 13.90
C LEU A 490 -11.98 -23.54 13.12
N GLY A 491 -11.51 -24.61 13.76
CA GLY A 491 -10.58 -25.59 13.20
C GLY A 491 -11.12 -26.40 12.02
N ASP A 492 -12.39 -26.27 11.67
CA ASP A 492 -12.93 -26.84 10.42
C ASP A 492 -12.53 -25.99 9.20
N PHE A 493 -12.32 -24.69 9.41
CA PHE A 493 -12.14 -23.69 8.35
C PHE A 493 -10.75 -23.06 8.34
N TYR A 494 -10.11 -22.95 9.50
CA TYR A 494 -8.81 -22.31 9.67
C TYR A 494 -7.81 -23.22 10.38
N ASP A 495 -6.57 -23.16 9.94
CA ASP A 495 -5.42 -23.70 10.67
C ASP A 495 -4.78 -22.57 11.49
N LEU A 496 -4.65 -22.77 12.80
CA LEU A 496 -4.00 -21.81 13.69
C LEU A 496 -2.51 -22.11 13.80
N GLY A 497 -1.69 -21.07 13.73
CA GLY A 497 -0.24 -21.10 13.87
C GLY A 497 0.22 -20.37 15.12
N ASP A 498 1.36 -19.70 15.00
CA ASP A 498 1.99 -19.00 16.12
C ASP A 498 1.05 -18.01 16.81
N GLU A 499 1.23 -17.90 18.12
CA GLU A 499 0.68 -16.77 18.89
C GLU A 499 1.30 -15.48 18.34
N LEU A 500 0.43 -14.61 17.85
CA LEU A 500 0.84 -13.30 17.41
C LEU A 500 0.91 -12.33 18.59
N GLY A 501 0.00 -12.44 19.56
CA GLY A 501 -0.03 -11.56 20.72
C GLY A 501 -1.12 -11.94 21.74
N ARG A 502 -0.94 -11.51 22.98
CA ARG A 502 -1.83 -11.81 24.11
C ARG A 502 -2.28 -10.54 24.80
N GLY A 503 -3.54 -10.47 25.16
CA GLY A 503 -4.08 -9.37 25.95
C GLY A 503 -5.10 -9.81 26.99
N THR A 504 -5.62 -8.85 27.75
CA THR A 504 -6.61 -9.06 28.83
C THR A 504 -7.89 -9.73 28.34
N GLN A 505 -8.24 -9.57 27.07
CA GLN A 505 -9.46 -10.11 26.49
C GLN A 505 -9.28 -11.49 25.82
N GLY A 506 -8.04 -11.90 25.54
CA GLY A 506 -7.79 -13.15 24.82
C GLY A 506 -6.42 -13.21 24.13
N ILE A 507 -6.23 -14.26 23.33
CA ILE A 507 -4.98 -14.54 22.61
C ILE A 507 -5.25 -14.44 21.10
N THR A 508 -4.36 -13.79 20.38
CA THR A 508 -4.42 -13.64 18.92
C THR A 508 -3.42 -14.57 18.26
N TYR A 509 -3.89 -15.40 17.35
CA TYR A 509 -3.09 -16.36 16.59
C TYR A 509 -3.02 -16.00 15.12
N HIS A 510 -1.94 -16.41 14.47
CA HIS A 510 -1.91 -16.47 13.00
C HIS A 510 -2.89 -17.54 12.55
N ALA A 511 -3.74 -17.23 11.59
CA ALA A 511 -4.72 -18.16 11.06
C ALA A 511 -4.60 -18.25 9.54
N VAL A 512 -4.71 -19.45 8.99
CA VAL A 512 -4.74 -19.69 7.54
C VAL A 512 -6.06 -20.33 7.17
N GLU A 513 -6.83 -19.69 6.29
CA GLU A 513 -8.08 -20.25 5.78
C GLU A 513 -7.78 -21.42 4.85
N ARG A 514 -8.34 -22.59 5.15
CA ARG A 514 -8.07 -23.83 4.40
C ARG A 514 -8.50 -23.77 2.94
N LEU A 515 -9.59 -23.06 2.65
CA LEU A 515 -10.16 -22.98 1.30
C LEU A 515 -9.27 -22.17 0.35
N SER A 516 -8.70 -21.07 0.82
CA SER A 516 -8.00 -20.10 -0.02
C SER A 516 -6.50 -20.03 0.24
N GLY A 517 -6.03 -20.54 1.38
CA GLY A 517 -4.66 -20.35 1.88
C GLY A 517 -4.38 -18.94 2.41
N ARG A 518 -5.36 -18.03 2.43
CA ARG A 518 -5.16 -16.65 2.88
C ARG A 518 -4.87 -16.60 4.37
N ASN A 519 -4.02 -15.63 4.72
CA ASN A 519 -3.56 -15.39 6.07
C ASN A 519 -4.45 -14.35 6.77
N TYR A 520 -4.80 -14.63 8.01
CA TYR A 520 -5.65 -13.85 8.90
C TYR A 520 -5.07 -13.82 10.31
N ALA A 521 -5.65 -12.99 11.18
CA ALA A 521 -5.41 -13.03 12.61
C ALA A 521 -6.70 -13.50 13.30
N ALA A 522 -6.59 -14.48 14.21
CA ALA A 522 -7.71 -15.03 14.97
C ALA A 522 -7.56 -14.69 16.45
N LYS A 523 -8.32 -13.71 16.94
CA LYS A 523 -8.39 -13.33 18.36
C LYS A 523 -9.37 -14.24 19.07
N VAL A 524 -8.87 -15.19 19.85
CA VAL A 524 -9.64 -16.14 20.66
C VAL A 524 -9.81 -15.58 22.08
N MET A 525 -11.04 -15.25 22.41
CA MET A 525 -11.43 -14.71 23.72
C MET A 525 -12.16 -15.78 24.53
N HIS A 526 -11.90 -15.84 25.84
CA HIS A 526 -12.49 -16.82 26.74
C HIS A 526 -13.41 -16.10 27.76
N GLY A 527 -14.64 -16.59 27.92
CA GLY A 527 -15.55 -15.99 28.90
C GLY A 527 -16.95 -16.58 28.93
N LYS A 528 -17.64 -16.40 30.06
CA LYS A 528 -19.04 -16.77 30.29
C LYS A 528 -19.82 -15.55 30.82
N GLY A 529 -21.16 -15.60 30.74
CA GLY A 529 -22.02 -14.56 31.33
C GLY A 529 -21.78 -13.17 30.73
N GLU A 530 -21.60 -12.17 31.59
CA GLU A 530 -21.43 -10.75 31.23
C GLU A 530 -20.21 -10.49 30.33
N LEU A 531 -19.16 -11.32 30.39
CA LEU A 531 -18.01 -11.16 29.48
C LEU A 531 -18.38 -11.35 28.00
N ARG A 532 -19.47 -12.08 27.71
CA ARG A 532 -19.96 -12.23 26.33
C ARG A 532 -20.55 -10.95 25.75
N SER A 533 -21.15 -10.08 26.56
CA SER A 533 -21.67 -8.82 26.02
C SER A 533 -20.53 -7.91 25.57
N PHE A 534 -19.42 -7.89 26.31
CA PHE A 534 -18.19 -7.19 25.90
C PHE A 534 -17.59 -7.75 24.60
N MET A 535 -17.47 -9.08 24.49
CA MET A 535 -16.98 -9.72 23.25
C MET A 535 -17.87 -9.43 22.03
N ARG A 536 -19.19 -9.34 22.24
CA ARG A 536 -20.14 -8.96 21.19
C ARG A 536 -20.07 -7.48 20.81
N ASN A 537 -19.78 -6.59 21.76
CA ASN A 537 -19.61 -5.17 21.46
C ASN A 537 -18.49 -4.94 20.44
N GLU A 538 -17.33 -5.60 20.59
CA GLU A 538 -16.23 -5.48 19.65
C GLU A 538 -16.64 -5.92 18.23
N LEU A 539 -17.32 -7.07 18.11
CA LEU A 539 -17.90 -7.54 16.84
C LEU A 539 -18.86 -6.49 16.23
N GLU A 540 -19.75 -5.93 17.04
CA GLU A 540 -20.73 -4.93 16.60
C GLU A 540 -20.07 -3.65 16.10
N MET A 541 -19.03 -3.16 16.78
CA MET A 541 -18.26 -1.99 16.35
C MET A 541 -17.54 -2.29 15.04
N MET A 542 -16.82 -3.41 14.94
CA MET A 542 -16.07 -3.77 13.73
C MET A 542 -16.98 -4.01 12.51
N ASN A 543 -18.22 -4.45 12.70
CA ASN A 543 -19.20 -4.58 11.61
C ASN A 543 -19.65 -3.23 11.03
N GLN A 544 -19.52 -2.15 11.80
CA GLN A 544 -19.91 -0.79 11.38
C GLN A 544 -18.73 -0.04 10.75
N LEU A 545 -17.51 -0.38 11.16
CA LEU A 545 -16.27 0.23 10.73
C LEU A 545 -15.72 -0.49 9.48
N ASN A 546 -15.56 0.23 8.38
CA ASN A 546 -14.99 -0.33 7.16
C ASN A 546 -14.17 0.73 6.43
N HIS A 547 -12.87 0.75 6.71
CA HIS A 547 -11.95 1.75 6.17
C HIS A 547 -10.54 1.19 6.05
N LYS A 548 -9.76 1.65 5.07
CA LYS A 548 -8.41 1.13 4.79
C LYS A 548 -7.43 1.25 5.98
N LYS A 549 -7.63 2.25 6.85
CA LYS A 549 -6.81 2.51 8.04
C LYS A 549 -7.32 1.85 9.32
N LEU A 550 -8.33 0.99 9.23
CA LEU A 550 -8.88 0.22 10.34
C LEU A 550 -8.73 -1.27 10.01
N ILE A 551 -8.36 -2.10 10.99
CA ILE A 551 -8.33 -3.55 10.83
C ILE A 551 -9.74 -4.06 10.53
N ARG A 552 -9.89 -4.69 9.37
CA ARG A 552 -11.16 -5.21 8.90
C ARG A 552 -11.47 -6.59 9.47
N LEU A 553 -12.71 -6.75 9.92
CA LEU A 553 -13.28 -8.04 10.29
C LEU A 553 -13.59 -8.91 9.06
N TYR A 554 -13.17 -10.17 9.11
CA TYR A 554 -13.41 -11.15 8.05
C TYR A 554 -14.46 -12.20 8.44
N ASP A 555 -14.36 -12.75 9.66
CA ASP A 555 -15.23 -13.82 10.14
C ASP A 555 -15.37 -13.78 11.67
N ALA A 556 -16.34 -14.52 12.20
CA ALA A 556 -16.52 -14.67 13.65
C ALA A 556 -17.06 -16.05 14.01
N TYR A 557 -16.62 -16.58 15.15
CA TYR A 557 -17.03 -17.89 15.65
C TYR A 557 -17.39 -17.82 17.14
N GLU A 558 -18.43 -18.54 17.52
CA GLU A 558 -18.95 -18.58 18.89
C GLU A 558 -19.09 -20.03 19.35
N GLY A 559 -18.25 -20.43 20.31
CA GLY A 559 -18.32 -21.72 21.00
C GLY A 559 -19.01 -21.61 22.37
N PRO A 560 -19.01 -22.66 23.20
CA PRO A 560 -19.59 -22.64 24.55
C PRO A 560 -18.83 -21.75 25.55
N HIS A 561 -17.51 -21.64 25.42
CA HIS A 561 -16.63 -20.89 26.33
C HIS A 561 -15.67 -19.94 25.62
N THR A 562 -15.76 -19.88 24.29
CA THR A 562 -14.86 -19.12 23.43
C THR A 562 -15.65 -18.26 22.46
N PHE A 563 -15.10 -17.10 22.14
CA PHE A 563 -15.56 -16.22 21.07
C PHE A 563 -14.34 -15.80 20.24
N THR A 564 -14.36 -16.06 18.94
CA THR A 564 -13.22 -15.79 18.07
C THR A 564 -13.59 -14.76 17.01
N LEU A 565 -12.77 -13.72 16.90
CA LEU A 565 -12.81 -12.76 15.80
C LEU A 565 -11.68 -13.08 14.82
N VAL A 566 -12.02 -13.25 13.55
CA VAL A 566 -11.03 -13.42 12.47
C VAL A 566 -10.96 -12.12 11.69
N THR A 567 -9.79 -11.49 11.68
CA THR A 567 -9.55 -10.20 11.03
C THR A 567 -8.51 -10.33 9.93
N GLU A 568 -8.39 -9.31 9.09
CA GLU A 568 -7.22 -9.17 8.23
C GLU A 568 -5.92 -9.18 9.06
N LEU A 569 -4.85 -9.69 8.47
CA LEU A 569 -3.53 -9.79 9.12
C LEU A 569 -2.67 -8.58 8.74
N ALA A 570 -2.39 -7.71 9.72
CA ALA A 570 -1.33 -6.70 9.60
C ALA A 570 0.03 -7.32 9.96
N SER A 571 0.63 -7.94 8.96
CA SER A 571 1.87 -8.73 9.08
C SER A 571 3.16 -7.91 9.23
N GLY A 572 3.11 -6.59 9.04
CA GLY A 572 4.24 -5.70 9.28
C GLY A 572 4.55 -5.47 10.76
N GLY A 573 3.63 -5.86 11.66
CA GLY A 573 3.81 -5.76 13.11
C GLY A 573 3.56 -4.35 13.65
N GLU A 574 3.89 -4.14 14.92
CA GLU A 574 3.65 -2.88 15.63
C GLU A 574 4.49 -1.71 15.07
N LEU A 575 3.91 -0.51 15.03
CA LEU A 575 4.60 0.70 14.57
C LEU A 575 5.87 0.98 15.40
N LEU A 576 5.79 0.92 16.73
CA LEU A 576 6.94 1.21 17.60
C LEU A 576 8.11 0.24 17.35
N TYR A 577 7.82 -1.04 17.12
CA TYR A 577 8.84 -2.01 16.75
C TYR A 577 9.56 -1.63 15.45
N ASN A 578 8.80 -1.22 14.43
CA ASN A 578 9.36 -0.85 13.14
C ASN A 578 10.20 0.43 13.21
N LEU A 579 9.77 1.43 13.99
CA LEU A 579 10.53 2.68 14.17
C LEU A 579 11.82 2.44 14.96
N THR A 580 11.79 1.61 16.00
CA THR A 580 12.95 1.36 16.87
C THR A 580 14.06 0.52 16.21
N LYS A 581 13.77 -0.14 15.08
CA LYS A 581 14.78 -0.78 14.21
C LYS A 581 15.66 0.22 13.46
N GLN A 582 15.16 1.42 13.23
CA GLN A 582 15.90 2.47 12.53
C GLN A 582 16.82 3.18 13.53
N THR A 583 17.95 3.71 13.07
CA THR A 583 18.82 4.57 13.89
C THR A 583 18.25 5.96 14.06
N TYR A 584 17.63 6.48 13.01
CA TYR A 584 17.00 7.78 12.97
C TYR A 584 15.64 7.70 12.30
N ILE A 585 14.74 8.58 12.73
CA ILE A 585 13.45 8.84 12.09
C ILE A 585 13.30 10.35 11.89
N THR A 586 12.34 10.75 11.06
CA THR A 586 12.12 12.16 10.71
C THR A 586 10.72 12.61 11.09
N GLU A 587 10.54 13.93 11.25
CA GLU A 587 9.21 14.51 11.46
C GLU A 587 8.24 14.17 10.33
N SER A 588 8.72 14.09 9.09
CA SER A 588 7.87 13.80 7.93
C SER A 588 7.33 12.37 7.97
N GLU A 589 8.15 11.40 8.39
CA GLU A 589 7.69 10.02 8.60
C GLU A 589 6.64 9.96 9.70
N ILE A 590 6.89 10.62 10.84
CA ILE A 590 5.94 10.64 11.97
C ILE A 590 4.63 11.32 11.54
N ALA A 591 4.69 12.48 10.88
CA ALA A 591 3.52 13.18 10.34
C ALA A 591 2.73 12.27 9.38
N GLY A 592 3.43 11.46 8.57
CA GLY A 592 2.83 10.45 7.70
C GLY A 592 2.02 9.40 8.47
N TYR A 593 2.55 8.87 9.57
CA TYR A 593 1.82 7.93 10.43
C TYR A 593 0.65 8.60 11.17
N ILE A 594 0.85 9.79 11.75
CA ILE A 594 -0.22 10.50 12.46
C ILE A 594 -1.38 10.85 11.51
N ARG A 595 -1.09 11.27 10.28
CA ARG A 595 -2.12 11.50 9.27
C ARG A 595 -2.95 10.24 8.99
N GLN A 596 -2.32 9.07 8.95
CA GLN A 596 -3.01 7.80 8.75
C GLN A 596 -3.90 7.41 9.95
N ILE A 597 -3.46 7.68 11.18
CA ILE A 597 -4.29 7.52 12.39
C ILE A 597 -5.53 8.41 12.29
N LEU A 598 -5.33 9.68 11.93
CA LEU A 598 -6.43 10.65 11.81
C LEU A 598 -7.44 10.25 10.73
N TRP A 599 -7.02 9.72 9.58
CA TRP A 599 -7.96 9.17 8.59
C TRP A 599 -8.79 7.99 9.13
N GLY A 600 -8.20 7.15 10.00
CA GLY A 600 -8.94 6.10 10.69
C GLY A 600 -9.98 6.66 11.66
N LEU A 601 -9.57 7.65 12.47
CA LEU A 601 -10.46 8.30 13.44
C LEU A 601 -11.55 9.13 12.77
N GLU A 602 -11.28 9.80 11.64
CA GLU A 602 -12.28 10.57 10.89
C GLU A 602 -13.43 9.67 10.47
N HIS A 603 -13.12 8.48 9.93
CA HIS A 603 -14.13 7.48 9.59
C HIS A 603 -14.95 7.05 10.82
N MET A 604 -14.30 6.79 11.96
CA MET A 604 -15.00 6.40 13.19
C MET A 604 -15.92 7.53 13.70
N HIS A 605 -15.41 8.75 13.76
CA HIS A 605 -16.11 9.93 14.27
C HIS A 605 -17.29 10.30 13.39
N ASP A 606 -17.16 10.21 12.06
CA ASP A 606 -18.26 10.44 11.11
C ASP A 606 -19.40 9.42 11.27
N GLN A 607 -19.11 8.22 11.79
CA GLN A 607 -20.11 7.21 12.16
C GLN A 607 -20.63 7.33 13.61
N ASN A 608 -20.25 8.40 14.31
CA ASN A 608 -20.51 8.65 15.73
C ASN A 608 -19.91 7.60 16.67
N ILE A 609 -18.76 7.03 16.33
CA ILE A 609 -18.04 6.03 17.14
C ILE A 609 -16.72 6.66 17.59
N ALA A 610 -16.41 6.56 18.89
CA ALA A 610 -15.09 6.91 19.42
C ALA A 610 -14.29 5.64 19.72
N HIS A 611 -12.97 5.72 19.60
CA HIS A 611 -12.08 4.60 19.90
C HIS A 611 -11.87 4.40 21.41
N LEU A 612 -11.68 5.49 22.15
CA LEU A 612 -11.56 5.61 23.61
C LEU A 612 -10.43 4.82 24.27
N GLY A 613 -9.55 4.21 23.49
CA GLY A 613 -8.54 3.30 24.00
C GLY A 613 -7.31 3.21 23.10
N LEU A 614 -7.09 4.25 22.29
CA LEU A 614 -6.02 4.30 21.30
C LEU A 614 -4.66 4.44 21.97
N THR A 615 -3.74 3.56 21.61
CA THR A 615 -2.37 3.52 22.13
C THR A 615 -1.38 3.15 21.03
N PRO A 616 -0.07 3.30 21.24
CA PRO A 616 0.93 2.86 20.25
C PRO A 616 0.89 1.36 19.93
N GLY A 617 0.38 0.53 20.85
CA GLY A 617 0.21 -0.92 20.61
C GLY A 617 -0.95 -1.24 19.65
N ASP A 618 -1.88 -0.30 19.47
CA ASP A 618 -3.04 -0.45 18.58
C ASP A 618 -2.71 -0.05 17.13
N LEU A 619 -1.43 0.24 16.84
CA LEU A 619 -0.96 0.76 15.56
C LEU A 619 -0.09 -0.27 14.84
N LEU A 620 -0.63 -0.86 13.77
CA LEU A 620 0.02 -1.94 13.03
C LEU A 620 0.38 -1.53 11.60
N ILE A 621 1.48 -2.07 11.09
CA ILE A 621 1.86 -1.95 9.68
C ILE A 621 1.26 -3.13 8.90
N SER A 622 0.61 -2.84 7.78
CA SER A 622 -0.10 -3.85 6.96
C SER A 622 0.82 -4.99 6.50
N HIS A 623 2.01 -4.67 5.99
CA HIS A 623 2.96 -5.67 5.51
C HIS A 623 4.43 -5.28 5.76
N PRO A 624 5.36 -6.25 5.84
CA PRO A 624 6.75 -5.97 6.21
C PRO A 624 7.42 -4.98 5.27
N GLY A 625 8.08 -3.99 5.87
CA GLY A 625 8.81 -2.93 5.16
C GLY A 625 7.95 -1.80 4.62
N GLY A 626 6.63 -1.90 4.71
CA GLY A 626 5.71 -0.85 4.27
C GLY A 626 5.47 0.23 5.31
N ASP A 627 4.72 1.25 4.90
CA ASP A 627 4.33 2.41 5.72
C ASP A 627 2.80 2.55 5.88
N ASP A 628 2.04 1.60 5.34
CA ASP A 628 0.59 1.55 5.44
C ASP A 628 0.17 1.10 6.85
N LEU A 629 -0.38 2.05 7.60
CA LEU A 629 -0.80 1.90 8.99
C LEU A 629 -2.28 1.49 9.09
N LYS A 630 -2.58 0.59 10.03
CA LYS A 630 -3.93 0.20 10.42
C LYS A 630 -4.09 0.28 11.94
N ILE A 631 -5.20 0.87 12.37
CA ILE A 631 -5.64 0.88 13.77
C ILE A 631 -6.33 -0.46 14.08
N CYS A 632 -5.96 -1.10 15.18
CA CYS A 632 -6.55 -2.33 15.68
C CYS A 632 -7.17 -2.13 17.08
N ASP A 633 -7.74 -3.21 17.64
CA ASP A 633 -8.36 -3.24 18.98
C ASP A 633 -9.52 -2.23 19.21
N PHE A 634 -10.73 -2.67 18.88
CA PHE A 634 -11.95 -1.88 19.06
C PHE A 634 -12.70 -2.25 20.35
N GLY A 635 -12.04 -2.91 21.31
CA GLY A 635 -12.69 -3.44 22.51
C GLY A 635 -13.35 -2.37 23.40
N LEU A 636 -12.78 -1.16 23.46
CA LEU A 636 -13.33 -0.01 24.20
C LEU A 636 -14.20 0.92 23.33
N ALA A 637 -14.19 0.70 22.01
CA ALA A 637 -14.91 1.55 21.08
C ALA A 637 -16.41 1.46 21.32
N ARG A 638 -17.08 2.60 21.17
CA ARG A 638 -18.53 2.71 21.38
C ARG A 638 -19.09 3.92 20.66
N ARG A 639 -20.40 3.88 20.44
CA ARG A 639 -21.16 5.03 19.93
C ARG A 639 -21.22 6.14 20.98
N ILE A 640 -20.92 7.36 20.58
CA ILE A 640 -21.00 8.54 21.44
C ILE A 640 -22.42 9.11 21.40
N ALA A 641 -23.02 9.26 22.58
CA ALA A 641 -24.31 9.89 22.77
C ALA A 641 -24.18 10.97 23.85
N TYR A 642 -24.03 12.23 23.44
CA TYR A 642 -23.79 13.37 24.33
C TYR A 642 -24.86 13.59 25.41
N ALA A 643 -26.06 13.00 25.26
CA ALA A 643 -27.12 13.07 26.25
C ALA A 643 -26.95 12.13 27.45
N ARG A 644 -25.92 11.25 27.47
CA ARG A 644 -25.69 10.27 28.53
C ARG A 644 -24.23 10.25 28.96
N LEU A 645 -23.98 10.52 30.24
CA LEU A 645 -22.69 10.26 30.87
C LEU A 645 -22.46 8.75 30.91
N ALA A 646 -21.38 8.29 30.29
CA ALA A 646 -20.97 6.90 30.28
C ALA A 646 -19.59 6.77 30.94
N SER A 647 -19.47 5.85 31.89
CA SER A 647 -18.18 5.48 32.46
C SER A 647 -17.35 4.67 31.45
N LEU A 648 -16.03 4.81 31.55
CA LEU A 648 -15.07 4.06 30.76
C LEU A 648 -14.06 3.40 31.69
N GLU A 649 -13.92 2.08 31.54
CA GLU A 649 -12.76 1.38 32.08
C GLU A 649 -11.57 1.67 31.16
N TYR A 650 -10.47 2.16 31.73
CA TYR A 650 -9.29 2.54 30.96
C TYR A 650 -8.20 1.46 31.05
N GLY A 651 -7.49 1.25 29.94
CA GLY A 651 -6.38 0.30 29.83
C GLY A 651 -5.05 0.90 30.28
N MET A 652 -4.35 1.59 29.37
CA MET A 652 -3.05 2.23 29.66
C MET A 652 -3.22 3.68 30.14
N PRO A 653 -2.94 3.99 31.42
CA PRO A 653 -3.21 5.30 32.00
C PRO A 653 -2.55 6.48 31.26
N GLU A 654 -1.34 6.31 30.74
CA GLU A 654 -0.54 7.35 30.09
C GLU A 654 -1.25 8.08 28.94
N PHE A 655 -2.22 7.41 28.29
CA PHE A 655 -2.92 7.92 27.10
C PHE A 655 -4.36 8.36 27.40
N VAL A 656 -4.81 8.23 28.65
CA VAL A 656 -6.20 8.54 29.04
C VAL A 656 -6.39 10.05 29.14
N ALA A 657 -7.52 10.54 28.63
CA ALA A 657 -7.85 11.96 28.66
C ALA A 657 -8.32 12.43 30.06
N PRO A 658 -8.05 13.68 30.47
CA PRO A 658 -8.40 14.20 31.79
C PRO A 658 -9.88 14.06 32.18
N GLU A 659 -10.80 14.30 31.25
CA GLU A 659 -12.24 14.19 31.45
C GLU A 659 -12.68 12.77 31.82
N ILE A 660 -12.00 11.75 31.28
CA ILE A 660 -12.26 10.34 31.60
C ILE A 660 -11.82 10.05 33.03
N VAL A 661 -10.61 10.49 33.42
CA VAL A 661 -10.06 10.29 34.77
C VAL A 661 -10.92 10.98 35.84
N LYS A 662 -11.57 12.08 35.49
CA LYS A 662 -12.49 12.81 36.38
C LYS A 662 -13.92 12.26 36.40
N GLY A 663 -14.28 11.36 35.48
CA GLY A 663 -15.65 10.87 35.34
C GLY A 663 -16.61 11.90 34.73
N GLU A 664 -16.11 12.87 33.98
CA GLU A 664 -16.90 13.91 33.30
C GLU A 664 -17.58 13.40 32.02
N GLY A 665 -17.24 12.19 31.57
CA GLY A 665 -17.84 11.52 30.41
C GLY A 665 -16.80 11.14 29.34
N VAL A 666 -17.30 10.67 28.20
CA VAL A 666 -16.49 10.27 27.03
C VAL A 666 -16.97 10.98 25.77
N GLY A 667 -16.04 11.29 24.87
CA GLY A 667 -16.34 11.89 23.58
C GLY A 667 -15.16 11.79 22.61
N PHE A 668 -15.34 12.28 21.39
CA PHE A 668 -14.31 12.24 20.34
C PHE A 668 -13.02 12.98 20.71
N ALA A 669 -13.12 14.02 21.55
CA ALA A 669 -11.98 14.77 22.06
C ALA A 669 -10.99 13.92 22.87
N ALA A 670 -11.45 12.80 23.46
CA ALA A 670 -10.57 11.88 24.17
C ALA A 670 -9.63 11.13 23.22
N ASP A 671 -10.10 10.78 22.01
CA ASP A 671 -9.24 10.19 20.97
C ASP A 671 -8.19 11.21 20.51
N MET A 672 -8.58 12.48 20.38
CA MET A 672 -7.68 13.56 19.97
C MET A 672 -6.59 13.83 21.01
N TRP A 673 -6.90 13.70 22.31
CA TRP A 673 -5.89 13.71 23.38
C TRP A 673 -4.89 12.57 23.21
N ALA A 674 -5.37 11.33 23.01
CA ALA A 674 -4.50 10.17 22.80
C ALA A 674 -3.57 10.37 21.59
N VAL A 675 -4.07 10.93 20.48
CA VAL A 675 -3.25 11.30 19.31
C VAL A 675 -2.16 12.31 19.69
N GLY A 676 -2.47 13.32 20.52
CA GLY A 676 -1.48 14.28 21.02
C GLY A 676 -0.36 13.61 21.83
N VAL A 677 -0.72 12.68 22.73
CA VAL A 677 0.24 11.92 23.54
C VAL A 677 1.11 11.00 22.67
N ILE A 678 0.49 10.27 21.73
CA ILE A 678 1.22 9.41 20.78
C ILE A 678 2.17 10.24 19.92
N THR A 679 1.72 11.39 19.41
CA THR A 679 2.55 12.27 18.58
C THR A 679 3.77 12.77 19.34
N HIS A 680 3.60 13.23 20.58
CA HIS A 680 4.71 13.61 21.44
C HIS A 680 5.68 12.45 21.64
N LEU A 681 5.16 11.27 22.01
CA LEU A 681 5.99 10.09 22.26
C LEU A 681 6.83 9.71 21.03
N LEU A 682 6.25 9.75 19.83
CA LEU A 682 6.97 9.42 18.60
C LEU A 682 8.05 10.46 18.26
N LEU A 683 7.82 11.74 18.57
CA LEU A 683 8.77 12.82 18.30
C LEU A 683 9.94 12.87 19.29
N THR A 684 9.74 12.45 20.55
CA THR A 684 10.72 12.64 21.62
C THR A 684 11.26 11.33 22.21
N GLY A 685 10.51 10.23 22.05
CA GLY A 685 10.75 8.96 22.75
C GLY A 685 10.46 9.01 24.26
N VAL A 686 9.82 10.08 24.75
CA VAL A 686 9.53 10.30 26.18
C VAL A 686 8.02 10.26 26.42
N SER A 687 7.59 9.61 27.49
CA SER A 687 6.19 9.64 27.92
C SER A 687 5.90 10.91 28.74
N LEU A 688 4.80 11.58 28.41
CA LEU A 688 4.42 12.87 29.00
C LEU A 688 3.97 12.79 30.46
N PHE A 689 3.19 11.75 30.79
CA PHE A 689 2.45 11.68 32.05
C PHE A 689 2.94 10.58 32.99
N ARG A 690 3.81 9.69 32.48
CA ARG A 690 4.22 8.47 33.18
C ARG A 690 4.84 8.78 34.54
N GLY A 691 4.18 8.30 35.58
CA GLY A 691 4.68 8.29 36.95
C GLY A 691 5.36 6.96 37.31
N VAL A 692 5.73 6.82 38.58
CA VAL A 692 6.29 5.58 39.14
C VAL A 692 5.28 4.44 39.13
N ASP A 693 3.99 4.77 39.23
CA ASP A 693 2.86 3.85 39.19
C ASP A 693 1.65 4.47 38.44
N ASP A 694 0.63 3.65 38.19
CA ASP A 694 -0.61 4.07 37.51
C ASP A 694 -1.30 5.20 38.25
N ARG A 695 -1.32 5.14 39.59
CA ARG A 695 -1.97 6.16 40.43
C ARG A 695 -1.31 7.52 40.23
N THR A 696 0.01 7.58 40.22
CA THR A 696 0.79 8.80 40.01
C THR A 696 0.59 9.32 38.58
N THR A 697 0.55 8.42 37.60
CA THR A 697 0.28 8.76 36.19
C THR A 697 -1.10 9.41 36.02
N LEU A 698 -2.15 8.79 36.59
CA LEU A 698 -3.50 9.34 36.56
C LEU A 698 -3.61 10.65 37.33
N THR A 699 -2.86 10.80 38.43
CA THR A 699 -2.80 12.07 39.18
C THR A 699 -2.18 13.16 38.32
N ASN A 700 -1.09 12.87 37.60
CA ASN A 700 -0.47 13.83 36.67
C ASN A 700 -1.45 14.29 35.59
N ILE A 701 -2.21 13.36 35.00
CA ILE A 701 -3.23 13.68 34.00
C ILE A 701 -4.35 14.52 34.60
N LYS A 702 -4.89 14.09 35.75
CA LYS A 702 -5.99 14.76 36.45
C LYS A 702 -5.64 16.18 36.88
N GLU A 703 -4.38 16.42 37.27
CA GLU A 703 -3.90 17.73 37.71
C GLU A 703 -3.21 18.53 36.59
N ASN A 704 -3.22 18.04 35.34
CA ASN A 704 -2.54 18.64 34.20
C ASN A 704 -1.03 18.91 34.43
N ARG A 705 -0.34 17.97 35.08
CA ARG A 705 1.10 18.05 35.38
C ARG A 705 1.93 17.38 34.29
N TRP A 706 2.38 18.18 33.33
CA TRP A 706 3.30 17.77 32.26
C TRP A 706 3.97 19.03 31.67
N GLU A 707 5.10 18.85 30.98
CA GLU A 707 5.79 19.93 30.30
C GLU A 707 6.44 19.47 29.00
N LEU A 708 6.56 20.39 28.03
CA LEU A 708 7.37 20.16 26.83
C LEU A 708 8.81 20.58 27.15
N ARG A 709 9.67 19.59 27.31
CA ARG A 709 11.10 19.78 27.55
C ARG A 709 11.79 20.54 26.42
N GLU A 710 12.26 21.76 26.70
CA GLU A 710 12.88 22.64 25.69
C GLU A 710 14.14 22.04 25.07
N ASP A 711 14.89 21.21 25.78
CA ASP A 711 16.08 20.55 25.26
C ASP A 711 15.77 19.54 24.15
N LEU A 712 14.55 18.97 24.13
CA LEU A 712 14.07 18.09 23.08
C LEU A 712 13.31 18.87 21.98
N TRP A 713 12.46 19.81 22.40
CA TRP A 713 11.56 20.53 21.50
C TRP A 713 12.21 21.68 20.71
N SER A 714 13.39 22.16 21.13
CA SER A 714 14.15 23.18 20.39
C SER A 714 14.72 22.69 19.05
N LEU A 715 14.81 21.36 18.86
CA LEU A 715 15.28 20.73 17.62
C LEU A 715 14.14 20.40 16.65
N LEU A 716 12.89 20.48 17.10
CA LEU A 716 11.70 20.15 16.33
C LEU A 716 11.05 21.41 15.75
N SER A 717 10.21 21.22 14.75
CA SER A 717 9.51 22.32 14.11
C SER A 717 8.49 23.02 15.00
N THR A 718 8.31 24.31 14.74
CA THR A 718 7.24 25.11 15.37
C THR A 718 5.86 24.55 15.01
N GLU A 719 5.69 24.00 13.80
CA GLU A 719 4.43 23.36 13.40
C GLU A 719 4.13 22.08 14.18
N ALA A 720 5.15 21.26 14.48
CA ALA A 720 4.98 20.07 15.32
C ALA A 720 4.55 20.45 16.73
N ARG A 721 5.20 21.49 17.29
CA ARG A 721 4.88 22.01 18.62
C ARG A 721 3.45 22.54 18.68
N ASP A 722 3.05 23.34 17.69
CA ASP A 722 1.70 23.89 17.57
C ASP A 722 0.63 22.79 17.41
N PHE A 723 0.92 21.75 16.62
CA PHE A 723 0.01 20.62 16.46
C PHE A 723 -0.23 19.88 17.79
N VAL A 724 0.84 19.54 18.50
CA VAL A 724 0.75 18.79 19.77
C VAL A 724 0.06 19.62 20.86
N THR A 725 0.38 20.90 21.00
CA THR A 725 -0.22 21.75 22.05
C THR A 725 -1.71 22.00 21.80
N LYS A 726 -2.18 22.04 20.55
CA LYS A 726 -3.60 22.15 20.21
C LYS A 726 -4.40 20.85 20.38
N LEU A 727 -3.73 19.71 20.52
CA LEU A 727 -4.35 18.43 20.89
C LEU A 727 -4.34 18.20 22.40
N LEU A 728 -3.25 18.58 23.07
CA LEU A 728 -3.07 18.45 24.52
C LEU A 728 -3.66 19.63 25.30
N VAL A 729 -4.89 20.04 24.93
CA VAL A 729 -5.65 21.05 25.67
C VAL A 729 -6.43 20.37 26.79
N TYR A 730 -6.31 20.89 28.02
CA TYR A 730 -6.92 20.26 29.19
C TYR A 730 -8.45 20.17 29.10
N GLN A 731 -9.11 21.24 28.63
CA GLN A 731 -10.54 21.25 28.35
C GLN A 731 -10.84 20.57 27.01
N ALA A 732 -11.79 19.63 27.01
CA ALA A 732 -12.09 18.81 25.84
C ALA A 732 -12.57 19.62 24.63
N GLU A 733 -13.35 20.69 24.87
CA GLU A 733 -13.94 21.55 23.85
C GLU A 733 -12.91 22.44 23.13
N GLY A 734 -11.74 22.64 23.74
CA GLY A 734 -10.66 23.45 23.17
C GLY A 734 -9.71 22.66 22.27
N ARG A 735 -9.83 21.33 22.19
CA ARG A 735 -8.97 20.48 21.36
C ARG A 735 -9.37 20.57 19.90
N LEU A 736 -8.41 20.39 18.99
CA LEU A 736 -8.73 20.19 17.57
C LEU A 736 -9.60 18.94 17.40
N ASP A 737 -10.67 19.07 16.62
CA ASP A 737 -11.35 17.89 16.07
C ASP A 737 -10.50 17.23 14.97
N VAL A 738 -10.89 16.02 14.56
CA VAL A 738 -10.15 15.23 13.57
C VAL A 738 -10.00 15.93 12.21
N LYS A 739 -11.01 16.69 11.77
CA LYS A 739 -11.01 17.39 10.47
C LYS A 739 -10.15 18.65 10.50
N ALA A 740 -10.12 19.33 11.64
CA ALA A 740 -9.23 20.46 11.90
C ALA A 740 -7.77 19.97 12.02
N ALA A 741 -7.54 18.85 12.70
CA ALA A 741 -6.22 18.22 12.80
C ALA A 741 -5.68 17.78 11.42
N LEU A 742 -6.52 17.16 10.57
CA LEU A 742 -6.13 16.77 9.20
C LEU A 742 -5.73 17.94 8.30
N ARG A 743 -6.27 19.14 8.55
CA ARG A 743 -5.94 20.37 7.83
C ARG A 743 -4.75 21.14 8.44
N HIS A 744 -4.16 20.62 9.52
CA HIS A 744 -3.08 21.30 10.20
C HIS A 744 -1.80 21.34 9.34
N PRO A 745 -1.09 22.49 9.25
CA PRO A 745 0.08 22.64 8.38
C PRO A 745 1.20 21.62 8.63
N TRP A 746 1.35 21.15 9.87
CA TRP A 746 2.35 20.13 10.21
C TRP A 746 2.21 18.83 9.39
N LEU A 747 0.98 18.40 9.09
CA LEU A 747 0.74 17.16 8.34
C LEU A 747 1.12 17.27 6.86
N ASN A 748 1.28 18.49 6.32
CA ASN A 748 1.82 18.70 4.97
C ASN A 748 3.28 18.23 4.84
N ARG A 749 3.98 18.05 5.96
CA ARG A 749 5.32 17.45 5.97
C ARG A 749 5.31 15.98 5.56
N ALA A 750 4.17 15.29 5.63
CA ALA A 750 4.07 13.93 5.14
C ALA A 750 4.25 13.83 3.61
N ASP A 751 3.98 14.91 2.87
CA ASP A 751 4.11 14.98 1.41
C ASP A 751 5.37 15.76 0.97
N LYS A 752 6.01 16.49 1.89
CA LYS A 752 7.20 17.31 1.61
C LYS A 752 8.43 16.68 2.25
N MET A 753 9.54 16.61 1.52
CA MET A 753 10.87 16.38 2.08
C MET A 753 11.62 17.71 2.14
N PRO A 754 11.59 18.46 3.25
CA PRO A 754 12.38 19.67 3.37
C PRO A 754 13.87 19.35 3.17
N PRO A 755 14.61 20.16 2.39
CA PRO A 755 16.06 20.08 2.38
C PRO A 755 16.55 20.42 3.79
N ASN A 756 17.22 19.47 4.46
CA ASN A 756 17.70 19.53 5.86
C ASN A 756 16.67 19.17 6.95
N GLN A 757 15.98 18.03 6.82
CA GLN A 757 15.24 17.46 7.96
C GLN A 757 16.18 17.12 9.13
N HIS A 758 15.71 17.37 10.34
CA HIS A 758 16.37 16.91 11.56
C HIS A 758 16.18 15.40 11.73
N ASN A 759 17.28 14.68 11.98
CA ASN A 759 17.27 13.25 12.29
C ASN A 759 17.01 13.06 13.78
N ILE A 760 15.82 12.55 14.13
CA ILE A 760 15.42 12.22 15.49
C ILE A 760 16.00 10.84 15.82
N THR A 761 16.83 10.75 16.87
CA THR A 761 17.33 9.43 17.35
C THR A 761 16.19 8.58 17.90
N THR A 762 16.25 7.27 17.64
CA THR A 762 15.25 6.31 18.16
C THR A 762 15.65 5.69 19.49
N ASP A 763 16.77 6.07 20.11
CA ASP A 763 17.29 5.41 21.31
C ASP A 763 16.35 5.57 22.53
N THR A 764 15.83 6.77 22.77
CA THR A 764 14.85 7.04 23.84
C THR A 764 13.56 6.27 23.61
N LEU A 765 13.08 6.25 22.37
CA LEU A 765 11.89 5.50 21.97
C LEU A 765 12.09 3.99 22.14
N ARG A 766 13.29 3.48 21.85
CA ARG A 766 13.67 2.07 22.05
C ARG A 766 13.67 1.71 23.53
N ASN A 767 14.16 2.59 24.40
CA ASN A 767 14.09 2.39 25.85
C ASN A 767 12.65 2.33 26.35
N TYR A 768 11.79 3.25 25.89
CA TYR A 768 10.35 3.22 26.21
C TYR A 768 9.70 1.91 25.74
N TYR A 769 9.99 1.48 24.51
CA TYR A 769 9.45 0.26 23.92
C TYR A 769 9.89 -1.01 24.67
N ASN A 770 11.17 -1.10 25.07
CA ASN A 770 11.68 -2.22 25.86
C ASN A 770 11.00 -2.29 27.24
N LEU A 771 10.80 -1.15 27.88
CA LEU A 771 10.10 -1.07 29.16
C LEU A 771 8.62 -1.49 29.05
N LEU A 772 7.95 -1.15 27.94
CA LEU A 772 6.60 -1.65 27.65
C LEU A 772 6.60 -3.18 27.52
N LYS A 773 7.59 -3.77 26.82
CA LYS A 773 7.70 -5.22 26.67
C LYS A 773 7.95 -5.96 27.99
N GLU A 774 8.80 -5.43 28.86
CA GLU A 774 9.08 -6.04 30.16
C GLU A 774 7.81 -6.14 31.04
N ILE A 775 6.95 -5.12 30.99
CA ILE A 775 5.66 -5.12 31.71
C ILE A 775 4.76 -6.25 31.20
N VAL A 776 4.77 -6.53 29.89
CA VAL A 776 4.01 -7.61 29.27
C VAL A 776 4.53 -8.98 29.72
N VAL A 777 5.85 -9.20 29.70
CA VAL A 777 6.47 -10.50 30.09
C VAL A 777 6.25 -10.82 31.58
N VAL A 778 6.26 -9.81 32.45
CA VAL A 778 5.97 -10.03 33.89
C VAL A 778 4.53 -10.49 34.11
N ALA A 779 3.57 -10.01 33.31
CA ALA A 779 2.18 -10.47 33.37
C ALA A 779 2.03 -11.95 32.97
N GLU A 780 2.80 -12.41 31.99
CA GLU A 780 2.77 -13.79 31.49
C GLU A 780 3.17 -14.80 32.57
N ARG A 781 4.17 -14.47 33.41
CA ARG A 781 4.68 -15.38 34.45
C ARG A 781 3.74 -15.57 35.64
N VAL A 782 2.78 -14.66 35.84
CA VAL A 782 1.83 -14.69 36.96
C VAL A 782 0.56 -15.49 36.60
N GLY A 783 0.31 -15.76 35.31
CA GLY A 783 -0.95 -16.28 34.77
C GLY A 783 -1.17 -17.79 34.81
N GLY A 784 -0.85 -18.47 35.92
CA GLY A 784 -1.15 -19.89 36.11
C GLY A 784 -2.63 -20.21 36.36
N ASP A 785 -3.37 -19.30 37.00
CA ASP A 785 -4.82 -19.42 37.24
C ASP A 785 -5.38 -18.00 37.47
N VAL A 786 -6.21 -17.49 36.55
CA VAL A 786 -6.82 -16.14 36.70
C VAL A 786 -8.34 -16.25 36.50
N VAL A 787 -9.08 -15.88 37.55
CA VAL A 787 -10.54 -15.77 37.56
C VAL A 787 -10.92 -14.28 37.64
N LEU A 788 -11.82 -13.85 36.76
CA LEU A 788 -12.45 -12.52 36.81
C LEU A 788 -13.53 -12.49 37.91
N VAL A 789 -13.38 -11.58 38.89
CA VAL A 789 -14.44 -11.25 39.86
C VAL A 789 -14.68 -9.74 39.82
N GLY A 790 -15.88 -9.32 39.39
CA GLY A 790 -16.35 -7.94 39.51
C GLY A 790 -15.56 -6.86 38.76
N GLY A 791 -14.97 -7.19 37.60
CA GLY A 791 -14.24 -6.20 36.79
C GLY A 791 -12.84 -5.82 37.31
N HIS A 792 -12.26 -6.62 38.22
CA HIS A 792 -10.87 -6.47 38.66
C HIS A 792 -10.07 -7.76 38.49
N LEU A 793 -8.81 -7.62 38.05
CA LEU A 793 -7.78 -8.65 38.23
C LEU A 793 -7.46 -8.71 39.72
N VAL A 794 -7.76 -9.83 40.38
CA VAL A 794 -7.22 -10.15 41.70
C VAL A 794 -6.42 -11.43 41.56
N GLY A 795 -5.08 -11.29 41.51
CA GLY A 795 -4.18 -12.38 41.83
C GLY A 795 -3.94 -12.38 43.33
N THR A 796 -3.94 -13.55 43.98
CA THR A 796 -3.37 -13.68 45.32
C THR A 796 -1.87 -13.45 45.23
N ILE A 797 -1.43 -12.25 45.59
CA ILE A 797 0.00 -11.92 45.76
C ILE A 797 0.31 -12.07 47.24
N GLU A 798 1.39 -12.79 47.58
CA GLU A 798 1.94 -12.82 48.93
C GLU A 798 2.16 -11.39 49.46
N PRO A 799 1.98 -11.13 50.77
CA PRO A 799 2.10 -9.80 51.32
C PRO A 799 3.55 -9.28 51.19
N GLY A 800 3.81 -8.43 50.19
CA GLY A 800 5.13 -7.81 49.99
C GLY A 800 5.37 -7.10 48.66
N VAL A 801 4.55 -7.30 47.63
CA VAL A 801 4.72 -6.62 46.32
C VAL A 801 3.60 -5.58 46.11
N SER A 802 4.00 -4.34 45.84
CA SER A 802 3.12 -3.21 45.54
C SER A 802 2.08 -3.57 44.46
N GLU A 803 0.81 -3.19 44.67
CA GLU A 803 -0.30 -3.36 43.73
C GLU A 803 0.02 -2.75 42.34
N ARG A 804 0.60 -3.55 41.44
CA ARG A 804 0.66 -3.24 40.00
C ARG A 804 -0.49 -3.98 39.33
N ARG A 805 -1.48 -3.24 38.83
CA ARG A 805 -2.51 -3.82 37.95
C ARG A 805 -1.86 -4.05 36.58
N LEU A 806 -1.72 -5.31 36.18
CA LEU A 806 -1.13 -5.70 34.90
C LEU A 806 -2.20 -5.58 33.80
N TYR A 807 -2.09 -4.53 32.99
CA TYR A 807 -2.92 -4.34 31.80
C TYR A 807 -2.11 -4.71 30.56
N VAL A 808 -2.24 -5.96 30.14
CA VAL A 808 -1.65 -6.41 28.87
C VAL A 808 -2.68 -6.17 27.78
N LYS A 809 -2.53 -5.13 26.98
CA LYS A 809 -3.17 -5.07 25.65
C LYS A 809 -2.37 -5.98 24.70
N PRO A 810 -2.95 -6.47 23.59
CA PRO A 810 -2.22 -7.31 22.64
C PRO A 810 -1.03 -6.55 22.08
N ALA A 811 0.12 -6.62 22.75
CA ALA A 811 1.38 -6.52 22.08
C ALA A 811 1.43 -7.77 21.22
N LEU A 812 1.50 -7.60 19.91
CA LEU A 812 1.77 -8.69 19.01
C LEU A 812 3.24 -9.09 19.26
N CYS A 813 3.46 -9.87 20.31
CA CYS A 813 4.76 -10.33 20.73
C CYS A 813 5.32 -11.25 19.64
N LEU A 814 6.23 -10.69 18.86
CA LEU A 814 7.06 -11.41 17.91
C LEU A 814 7.82 -12.50 18.64
N VAL A 815 7.47 -13.77 18.38
CA VAL A 815 8.46 -14.83 18.45
C VAL A 815 9.60 -14.43 17.51
N ASP A 816 10.79 -14.41 18.10
CA ASP A 816 12.08 -13.95 17.61
C ASP A 816 12.27 -13.97 16.08
N GLN A 817 12.50 -12.79 15.49
CA GLN A 817 12.80 -12.65 14.06
C GLN A 817 14.29 -12.84 13.75
N GLN A 818 15.19 -12.96 14.74
CA GLN A 818 16.64 -13.01 14.49
C GLN A 818 17.43 -13.75 15.59
N LEU A 819 17.62 -15.05 15.42
CA LEU A 819 18.83 -15.74 15.88
C LEU A 819 19.42 -16.50 14.71
N GLY A 820 20.19 -15.78 13.90
CA GLY A 820 20.78 -16.29 12.68
C GLY A 820 21.87 -15.42 12.08
N ASP A 821 22.55 -14.58 12.87
CA ASP A 821 23.78 -13.91 12.43
C ASP A 821 24.98 -14.40 13.24
N LYS A 822 25.90 -15.03 12.50
CA LYS A 822 27.19 -15.53 12.97
C LYS A 822 28.09 -14.34 13.33
N VAL A 823 28.60 -14.31 14.55
CA VAL A 823 29.82 -13.57 14.88
C VAL A 823 31.02 -14.50 14.64
N PRO A 824 32.07 -14.09 13.91
CA PRO A 824 33.25 -14.90 13.71
C PRO A 824 34.20 -14.85 14.92
N GLY A 825 34.49 -16.02 15.47
CA GLY A 825 35.81 -16.46 15.96
C GLY A 825 36.52 -15.66 17.07
N LEU A 826 36.39 -16.13 18.31
CA LEU A 826 37.43 -16.25 19.36
C LEU A 826 36.92 -17.42 20.24
N GLY A 827 37.52 -18.60 20.33
CA GLY A 827 38.86 -18.87 20.84
C GLY A 827 38.76 -19.25 22.33
N GLY A 828 38.77 -20.55 22.65
CA GLY A 828 39.19 -21.06 23.96
C GLY A 828 38.12 -21.36 25.02
N GLU A 829 38.03 -22.65 25.35
CA GLU A 829 37.93 -23.23 26.71
C GLU A 829 36.59 -23.31 27.49
N GLU A 830 36.36 -24.55 27.93
CA GLU A 830 35.63 -25.05 29.11
C GLU A 830 34.08 -24.99 29.17
N ALA A 831 33.49 -26.16 28.93
CA ALA A 831 32.17 -26.54 29.42
C ALA A 831 32.30 -27.27 30.78
N PRO A 832 31.34 -27.07 31.70
CA PRO A 832 31.00 -28.10 32.68
C PRO A 832 29.59 -28.65 32.45
N GLN A 833 29.53 -29.98 32.48
CA GLN A 833 28.34 -30.81 32.60
C GLN A 833 27.61 -30.55 33.92
N VAL A 834 26.27 -30.47 33.92
CA VAL A 834 25.44 -30.93 35.04
C VAL A 834 24.13 -31.54 34.50
N LEU A 835 24.01 -32.86 34.71
CA LEU A 835 22.78 -33.65 34.69
C LEU A 835 22.13 -33.62 36.09
N ALA A 836 20.80 -33.44 36.18
CA ALA A 836 19.91 -34.02 37.21
C ALA A 836 18.45 -33.65 36.89
N GLN A 837 17.61 -34.59 36.45
CA GLN A 837 16.63 -35.36 37.26
C GLN A 837 15.49 -34.53 37.87
N LEU A 838 14.26 -34.74 37.37
CA LEU A 838 13.00 -34.45 38.08
C LEU A 838 12.19 -35.76 38.19
N PRO A 839 11.60 -36.08 39.37
CA PRO A 839 10.85 -37.32 39.61
C PRO A 839 9.36 -37.20 39.26
N PRO A 840 8.63 -38.33 39.09
CA PRO A 840 7.19 -38.34 38.92
C PRO A 840 6.49 -38.35 40.29
N VAL A 841 5.47 -37.51 40.47
CA VAL A 841 4.60 -37.55 41.65
C VAL A 841 3.28 -38.23 41.27
N LEU A 842 3.13 -39.46 41.78
CA LEU A 842 1.85 -40.13 42.04
C LEU A 842 1.05 -39.32 43.08
N LEU A 843 -0.28 -39.27 42.93
CA LEU A 843 -1.15 -39.16 44.09
C LEU A 843 -2.29 -40.17 43.99
N ASP A 844 -2.40 -40.89 45.10
CA ASP A 844 -3.18 -42.08 45.37
C ASP A 844 -4.57 -41.73 45.93
N VAL A 845 -5.42 -42.74 45.93
CA VAL A 845 -6.83 -42.78 46.31
C VAL A 845 -7.01 -42.66 47.83
N GLY A 846 -8.10 -42.02 48.27
CA GLY A 846 -8.54 -42.05 49.67
C GLY A 846 -10.05 -41.84 49.81
N GLU A 847 -10.76 -42.92 50.12
CA GLU A 847 -12.18 -43.00 50.46
C GLU A 847 -12.51 -42.36 51.84
N GLY A 848 -13.78 -42.00 52.04
CA GLY A 848 -14.35 -41.74 53.36
C GLY A 848 -15.71 -41.04 53.31
N GLY A 849 -16.80 -41.79 53.46
CA GLY A 849 -18.18 -41.29 53.34
C GLY A 849 -18.89 -40.92 54.65
N ALA A 850 -20.13 -40.41 54.51
CA ALA A 850 -21.29 -40.49 55.42
C ALA A 850 -22.45 -39.68 54.79
N VAL A 851 -23.53 -40.27 54.24
CA VAL A 851 -24.88 -40.54 54.83
C VAL A 851 -25.45 -39.32 55.60
N VAL A 852 -26.64 -38.74 55.34
CA VAL A 852 -28.00 -39.19 55.74
C VAL A 852 -29.12 -38.19 55.28
N HIS A 853 -30.28 -38.74 54.87
CA HIS A 853 -31.70 -38.25 54.76
C HIS A 853 -32.06 -36.94 54.00
N ALA A 854 -32.99 -36.88 53.02
CA ALA A 854 -34.38 -37.38 52.82
C ALA A 854 -35.49 -36.40 53.28
N ALA A 855 -36.41 -36.08 52.34
CA ALA A 855 -37.85 -35.75 52.44
C ALA A 855 -38.21 -34.76 51.30
N GLU A 856 -38.90 -35.14 50.22
CA GLU A 856 -40.34 -35.43 50.04
C GLU A 856 -41.33 -34.25 50.16
N GLN A 857 -42.33 -34.34 49.26
CA GLN A 857 -43.64 -33.65 49.15
C GLN A 857 -43.69 -32.46 48.17
N ARG A 858 -44.29 -32.60 46.97
CA ARG A 858 -45.70 -32.89 46.56
C ARG A 858 -46.70 -31.80 47.00
N HIS A 859 -47.30 -31.11 46.02
CA HIS A 859 -48.76 -30.96 45.76
C HIS A 859 -48.97 -29.83 44.71
N THR A 860 -49.47 -30.09 43.50
CA THR A 860 -50.86 -30.35 42.99
C THR A 860 -51.72 -29.09 42.78
N GLY A 861 -52.45 -29.07 41.66
CA GLY A 861 -53.62 -28.22 41.38
C GLY A 861 -53.51 -27.47 40.04
N GLU A 862 -53.80 -28.06 38.87
CA GLU A 862 -55.14 -28.27 38.24
C GLU A 862 -55.90 -26.97 37.90
N GLN A 863 -56.08 -26.70 36.58
CA GLN A 863 -57.35 -26.70 35.80
C GLN A 863 -58.16 -25.39 35.96
N GLN A 864 -58.90 -24.82 34.99
CA GLN A 864 -59.55 -25.23 33.73
C GLN A 864 -59.93 -23.90 33.00
N VAL A 865 -59.74 -23.74 31.69
CA VAL A 865 -60.72 -23.92 30.58
C VAL A 865 -62.02 -23.10 30.64
N ARG A 866 -62.23 -22.26 29.61
CA ARG A 866 -63.44 -22.08 28.75
C ARG A 866 -63.20 -20.86 27.85
N ASP A 867 -62.91 -20.98 26.56
CA ASP A 867 -63.71 -21.35 25.36
C ASP A 867 -64.79 -20.35 24.88
N ASP A 868 -64.85 -20.30 23.54
CA ASP A 868 -65.87 -19.81 22.60
C ASP A 868 -65.87 -18.29 22.22
N THR A 869 -66.02 -17.83 20.96
CA THR A 869 -66.05 -18.41 19.59
C THR A 869 -66.13 -17.26 18.51
N TYR A 870 -65.61 -17.52 17.29
CA TYR A 870 -66.02 -17.07 15.91
C TYR A 870 -65.80 -15.62 15.33
N SER A 871 -64.77 -15.48 14.44
CA SER A 871 -64.67 -15.04 13.00
C SER A 871 -65.65 -14.03 12.30
N PRO A 872 -65.37 -13.50 11.07
CA PRO A 872 -64.11 -13.22 10.32
C PRO A 872 -64.08 -11.91 9.46
N HIS A 873 -62.92 -11.67 8.80
CA HIS A 873 -62.67 -10.88 7.56
C HIS A 873 -62.80 -9.32 7.56
N ILE A 874 -61.74 -8.62 7.12
CA ILE A 874 -61.65 -7.92 5.80
C ILE A 874 -60.29 -7.20 5.63
N ARG A 875 -59.92 -7.12 4.35
CA ARG A 875 -58.74 -6.61 3.63
C ARG A 875 -58.07 -5.32 4.10
N SER A 876 -56.77 -5.31 3.81
CA SER A 876 -55.84 -4.20 3.65
C SER A 876 -56.22 -3.21 2.53
N LYS A 877 -55.99 -1.91 2.77
CA LYS A 877 -55.23 -0.96 1.91
C LYS A 877 -55.16 0.46 2.54
N PRO A 878 -54.24 1.33 2.08
CA PRO A 878 -53.61 2.40 2.85
C PRO A 878 -54.13 3.82 2.53
N TYR A 879 -53.72 4.81 3.32
CA TYR A 879 -53.92 6.26 3.06
C TYR A 879 -52.77 7.11 3.66
N PRO A 880 -52.61 8.38 3.23
CA PRO A 880 -51.32 9.01 2.89
C PRO A 880 -51.08 10.33 3.66
N LEU A 881 -49.90 10.93 3.53
CA LEU A 881 -49.63 12.33 3.90
C LEU A 881 -48.68 12.87 2.83
N ALA A 882 -49.13 13.66 1.84
CA ALA A 882 -49.49 15.08 1.89
C ALA A 882 -48.25 16.00 2.04
N LEU A 883 -47.72 16.39 0.87
CA LEU A 883 -46.85 17.55 0.65
C LEU A 883 -47.71 18.82 0.62
N HIS A 884 -47.21 19.89 1.25
CA HIS A 884 -47.74 21.24 1.10
C HIS A 884 -46.71 22.10 0.36
N ASP A 885 -47.26 22.89 -0.56
CA ASP A 885 -46.62 23.60 -1.67
C ASP A 885 -46.43 25.10 -1.33
N LEU A 886 -45.80 25.81 -2.28
CA LEU A 886 -45.69 27.28 -2.51
C LEU A 886 -44.28 27.88 -2.25
N GLY A 887 -43.62 28.52 -3.22
CA GLY A 887 -43.97 28.77 -4.61
C GLY A 887 -43.08 29.85 -5.26
N SER A 888 -43.36 30.08 -6.55
CA SER A 888 -42.99 31.22 -7.42
C SER A 888 -41.58 31.22 -8.06
N HIS A 889 -41.35 31.54 -9.35
CA HIS A 889 -42.21 32.00 -10.44
C HIS A 889 -41.51 31.75 -11.82
N LYS A 890 -42.26 31.11 -12.73
CA LYS A 890 -42.38 31.24 -14.21
C LYS A 890 -41.28 31.91 -15.07
N LEU A 891 -40.92 31.24 -16.18
CA LEU A 891 -41.16 31.56 -17.62
C LEU A 891 -40.23 30.63 -18.45
N GLY A 892 -40.58 29.93 -19.54
CA GLY A 892 -41.79 29.76 -20.35
C GLY A 892 -41.37 29.08 -21.69
N HIS A 893 -42.21 28.16 -22.19
CA HIS A 893 -42.30 27.61 -23.56
C HIS A 893 -41.12 26.75 -24.10
N ALA A 894 -41.25 25.43 -24.28
CA ALA A 894 -42.06 24.64 -25.23
C ALA A 894 -41.40 24.51 -26.63
N ILE A 895 -41.06 23.28 -27.04
CA ILE A 895 -41.68 22.51 -28.16
C ILE A 895 -40.89 21.21 -28.41
N PHE A 896 -41.67 20.12 -28.56
CA PHE A 896 -41.42 18.79 -29.12
C PHE A 896 -40.19 18.62 -30.04
N GLN A 897 -39.30 17.67 -29.72
CA GLN A 897 -39.25 16.32 -30.32
C GLN A 897 -38.34 15.39 -29.50
#